data_AF-A0A259M9W4-F1
#
_entry.id   AF-A0A259M9W4-F1
#
_cell.length_a   1.000
_cell.length_b   1.000
_cell.length_c   1.000
_cell.angle_alpha   90.00
_cell.angle_beta   90.00
_cell.angle_gamma   90.00
#
_symmetry.space_group_name_H-M   'P 1'
#
loop_
_entity.id
_entity.type
_entity.pdbx_description
1 polymer ?
#
loop_
_entity_poly.entity_id
_entity_poly.type
_entity_poly.pdbx_seq_one_letter_code
_entity_poly.pdbx_strand_id
1 'polypeptide(L)'
;MNNFRAFHRTLMLGTTAIGLLSASGAAARVGVTSAIDGDPLGKPPAENERVLRIGLDVQANELITTRANDRAHLMFLDGTSVTVGPNAQLTIDRFVYDPTRKSGDLAITATKGVLRLVGGKISKTNPVIINTPSAIIGIRGGITILDVQPNSTKSTFVFGNNMMVSSGGQVQNVTRAGSTVMTNVGKAPSAPVLAKAADLGAQMGQLEGTGSQGSGKAEGNTAASGNADSKAASSGLSGSNSNADPATLQAGGAQTPSVSAAQRLNNSNTVTTALSNLQTEQQPTETQKTSSSVQPQASVIVTRGRFRIEPAYTGFNSATLGVTQIPGSNGYLAQTGKVTGNTATIALGDGRTFSVPWTPGGGVTTFSINHPTLGVLSGRGIVSAAGDFFAYSFVDPSNKNLGFMGGTPTTLAQFPTSGIATHTIVNSSQSGSGALAFAPGAIASDAAYKAAAVQGPLYSVYTPRVGMDVGTPTGGAISSNSMQSTISISGSGASQKSYIGMFVGEYFKDYNNDTMFNSGAYTASYRTSASDRIGRATSIIATFDVPGGNSIFGPNADIIAFGPSPVSSTTTQSGGIITSGTTTRSAAASYDQPYTGLVGTDYYSVNYATKAATPSTVGTSRTTREMNGYVGGIIEQRAAGPANVPGSFTTRTIGGNGALPTDIVIKTDSTSNRVEAVLTVQQFDGASTSATFQIGGQNIGRIGRSSFVDDTIYAARDRGFSTGGPATTTIGGSTGADITSRTFLVSYGAAPVASFFAEQGVTPCTCDFMTWGWWSGDIIYGSGSAYNPNGRDRLNLATYVAGTLSNVADLNTLNTMGATATYTGHMVGNVQNGASSYVAAGSYTNAWSFGPRTGNANVTFDGASYSGVTKQPNAAINAFSTVSPLSSTGIAGRSMTINGSFVSSPTDPAKGQMGNFTVNGAAYKAGGTFAAQKP
;
A
#
# COMPACT_ATOMS: atom_id res chain seq x y z
N MET A 1 -24.58 -31.09 67.47
CA MET A 1 -24.35 -31.81 68.74
C MET A 1 -24.22 -33.30 68.44
N ASN A 2 -23.35 -33.98 69.18
CA ASN A 2 -23.26 -35.45 69.40
C ASN A 2 -22.95 -36.41 68.23
N ASN A 3 -21.70 -36.88 68.28
CA ASN A 3 -21.13 -38.16 67.83
C ASN A 3 -21.99 -39.42 68.10
N PHE A 4 -21.81 -40.53 67.36
CA PHE A 4 -21.20 -41.80 67.87
C PHE A 4 -21.04 -42.96 66.82
N ARG A 5 -19.85 -43.58 66.82
CA ARG A 5 -19.45 -45.00 66.60
C ARG A 5 -19.89 -45.86 65.37
N ALA A 6 -18.89 -46.11 64.51
CA ALA A 6 -18.19 -47.39 64.24
C ALA A 6 -18.92 -48.76 64.11
N PHE A 7 -18.56 -49.52 63.07
CA PHE A 7 -18.47 -51.00 63.06
C PHE A 7 -17.26 -51.50 62.21
N HIS A 8 -16.90 -52.78 62.27
CA HIS A 8 -15.56 -53.31 61.91
C HIS A 8 -15.57 -54.65 61.12
N ARG A 9 -14.55 -54.85 60.25
CA ARG A 9 -13.96 -56.12 59.72
C ARG A 9 -14.81 -56.99 58.75
N THR A 10 -14.37 -57.54 57.58
CA THR A 10 -13.13 -58.25 57.12
C THR A 10 -13.22 -59.77 57.40
N LEU A 11 -13.09 -60.76 56.47
CA LEU A 11 -12.48 -60.89 55.10
C LEU A 11 -13.10 -62.08 54.28
N MET A 12 -12.65 -62.32 53.01
CA MET A 12 -12.65 -63.60 52.23
C MET A 12 -13.96 -64.10 51.55
N LEU A 13 -13.98 -64.88 50.44
CA LEU A 13 -13.07 -65.12 49.28
C LEU A 13 -13.89 -65.97 48.24
N GLY A 14 -13.71 -65.85 46.91
CA GLY A 14 -14.19 -66.90 45.97
C GLY A 14 -14.73 -66.48 44.58
N THR A 15 -13.85 -66.50 43.58
CA THR A 15 -14.08 -66.85 42.15
C THR A 15 -15.36 -66.37 41.41
N THR A 16 -15.17 -65.45 40.46
CA THR A 16 -16.06 -65.28 39.28
C THR A 16 -15.21 -65.22 38.01
N ALA A 17 -15.61 -65.94 36.96
CA ALA A 17 -14.85 -66.00 35.71
C ALA A 17 -14.98 -64.69 34.91
N ILE A 18 -13.84 -64.14 34.47
CA ILE A 18 -13.80 -62.98 33.56
C ILE A 18 -13.59 -63.48 32.13
N GLY A 19 -14.57 -63.21 31.26
CA GLY A 19 -14.44 -63.43 29.83
C GLY A 19 -13.40 -62.49 29.23
N LEU A 20 -12.36 -63.07 28.61
CA LEU A 20 -11.35 -62.34 27.86
C LEU A 20 -11.95 -61.78 26.56
N LEU A 21 -12.43 -60.53 26.59
CA LEU A 21 -12.54 -59.73 25.37
C LEU A 21 -11.16 -59.18 25.04
N SER A 22 -10.55 -59.72 23.99
CA SER A 22 -9.34 -59.17 23.39
C SER A 22 -9.62 -57.76 22.85
N ALA A 23 -9.21 -56.73 23.60
CA ALA A 23 -9.15 -55.38 23.07
C ALA A 23 -8.06 -55.36 21.98
N SER A 24 -8.49 -55.24 20.72
CA SER A 24 -7.58 -54.96 19.61
C SER A 24 -6.91 -53.61 19.86
N GLY A 25 -5.61 -53.64 20.13
CA GLY A 25 -4.83 -52.44 20.40
C GLY A 25 -4.83 -51.54 19.18
N ALA A 26 -5.59 -50.44 19.24
CA ALA A 26 -5.55 -49.41 18.20
C ALA A 26 -4.11 -48.87 18.12
N ALA A 27 -3.48 -49.03 16.95
CA ALA A 27 -2.13 -48.54 16.72
C ALA A 27 -2.08 -47.02 16.97
N ALA A 28 -1.08 -46.58 17.72
CA ALA A 28 -0.96 -45.18 18.11
C ALA A 28 -0.80 -44.29 16.86
N ARG A 29 -1.72 -43.34 16.68
CA ARG A 29 -1.65 -42.33 15.61
C ARG A 29 -0.43 -41.45 15.84
N VAL A 30 0.41 -41.28 14.81
CA VAL A 30 1.66 -40.49 14.92
C VAL A 30 1.59 -39.17 14.16
N GLY A 31 0.72 -39.09 13.15
CA GLY A 31 0.52 -37.88 12.35
C GLY A 31 -0.66 -38.04 11.38
N VAL A 32 -0.83 -37.05 10.50
CA VAL A 32 -1.88 -37.00 9.48
C VAL A 32 -1.32 -36.60 8.12
N THR A 33 -1.95 -37.08 7.05
CA THR A 33 -1.69 -36.60 5.68
C THR A 33 -2.41 -35.27 5.49
N SER A 34 -1.68 -34.20 5.19
CA SER A 34 -2.19 -32.81 5.19
C SER A 34 -2.30 -32.18 3.79
N ALA A 35 -1.53 -32.66 2.82
CA ALA A 35 -1.69 -32.38 1.39
C ALA A 35 -1.18 -33.56 0.56
N ILE A 36 -1.72 -33.74 -0.65
CA ILE A 36 -1.24 -34.70 -1.64
C ILE A 36 -1.25 -34.07 -3.05
N ASP A 37 -0.45 -34.65 -3.93
CA ASP A 37 -0.48 -34.52 -5.39
C ASP A 37 -0.38 -35.96 -5.95
N GLY A 38 -1.12 -36.32 -7.00
CA GLY A 38 -1.24 -37.71 -7.46
C GLY A 38 -1.90 -38.67 -6.43
N ASP A 39 -1.54 -39.96 -6.49
CA ASP A 39 -2.08 -41.05 -5.64
C ASP A 39 -0.97 -41.72 -4.79
N PRO A 40 -0.39 -41.00 -3.80
CA PRO A 40 0.63 -41.54 -2.91
C PRO A 40 0.09 -42.71 -2.07
N LEU A 41 0.91 -43.73 -1.84
CA LEU A 41 0.53 -44.94 -1.11
C LEU A 41 1.06 -44.96 0.32
N GLY A 42 0.29 -45.55 1.22
CA GLY A 42 0.64 -45.83 2.62
C GLY A 42 0.29 -47.27 2.98
N LYS A 43 1.22 -47.98 3.62
CA LYS A 43 1.06 -49.36 4.09
C LYS A 43 1.41 -49.47 5.58
N PRO A 44 0.42 -49.45 6.48
CA PRO A 44 0.65 -49.66 7.90
C PRO A 44 1.11 -51.09 8.21
N PRO A 45 1.63 -51.36 9.43
CA PRO A 45 2.14 -52.69 9.79
C PRO A 45 1.07 -53.80 9.83
N ALA A 46 -0.17 -53.44 10.16
CA ALA A 46 -1.28 -54.38 10.41
C ALA A 46 -2.45 -54.21 9.42
N GLU A 47 -2.31 -53.35 8.40
CA GLU A 47 -3.37 -53.01 7.44
C GLU A 47 -2.85 -53.18 6.01
N ASN A 48 -3.78 -53.30 5.06
CA ASN A 48 -3.43 -53.34 3.64
C ASN A 48 -2.92 -51.98 3.15
N GLU A 49 -2.12 -52.01 2.08
CA GLU A 49 -1.69 -50.80 1.39
C GLU A 49 -2.89 -50.05 0.79
N ARG A 50 -2.88 -48.72 0.92
CA ARG A 50 -3.96 -47.81 0.53
C ARG A 50 -3.40 -46.53 -0.09
N VAL A 51 -4.25 -45.80 -0.82
CA VAL A 51 -3.96 -44.40 -1.20
C VAL A 51 -4.13 -43.50 0.01
N LEU A 52 -3.13 -42.66 0.29
CA LEU A 52 -3.19 -41.62 1.31
C LEU A 52 -4.06 -40.47 0.80
N ARG A 53 -5.04 -40.05 1.61
CA ARG A 53 -5.92 -38.90 1.31
C ARG A 53 -5.74 -37.82 2.37
N ILE A 54 -6.08 -36.58 2.03
CA ILE A 54 -6.02 -35.46 3.00
C ILE A 54 -6.92 -35.77 4.20
N GLY A 55 -6.40 -35.57 5.41
CA GLY A 55 -7.06 -35.92 6.68
C GLY A 55 -6.89 -37.37 7.13
N LEU A 56 -6.21 -38.23 6.34
CA LEU A 56 -5.99 -39.62 6.70
C LEU A 56 -4.82 -39.78 7.68
N ASP A 57 -5.08 -40.46 8.81
CA ASP A 57 -4.10 -40.75 9.87
C ASP A 57 -2.96 -41.63 9.37
N VAL A 58 -1.75 -41.37 9.88
CA VAL A 58 -0.53 -42.13 9.61
C VAL A 58 -0.06 -42.78 10.92
N GLN A 59 0.44 -44.01 10.82
CA GLN A 59 0.83 -44.86 11.95
C GLN A 59 2.35 -45.04 12.07
N ALA A 60 2.82 -45.48 13.25
CA ALA A 60 4.20 -45.92 13.42
C ALA A 60 4.47 -47.17 12.57
N ASN A 61 5.69 -47.28 12.02
CA ASN A 61 6.13 -48.29 11.06
C ASN A 61 5.31 -48.33 9.75
N GLU A 62 4.54 -47.29 9.43
CA GLU A 62 3.87 -47.16 8.13
C GLU A 62 4.89 -46.82 7.02
N LEU A 63 4.82 -47.56 5.92
CA LEU A 63 5.60 -47.36 4.70
C LEU A 63 4.84 -46.44 3.74
N ILE A 64 5.44 -45.31 3.40
CA ILE A 64 4.94 -44.30 2.47
C ILE A 64 5.70 -44.43 1.15
N THR A 65 4.99 -44.51 0.02
CA THR A 65 5.58 -44.64 -1.33
C THR A 65 4.93 -43.67 -2.32
N THR A 66 5.74 -42.93 -3.07
CA THR A 66 5.30 -42.02 -4.14
C THR A 66 5.84 -42.48 -5.50
N ARG A 67 5.04 -42.39 -6.56
CA ARG A 67 5.48 -42.59 -7.95
C ARG A 67 5.98 -41.26 -8.56
N ALA A 68 6.24 -41.24 -9.87
CA ALA A 68 6.83 -40.10 -10.57
C ALA A 68 5.99 -38.80 -10.55
N ASN A 69 4.67 -38.92 -10.37
CA ASN A 69 3.74 -37.79 -10.28
C ASN A 69 3.15 -37.60 -8.88
N ASP A 70 3.47 -38.49 -7.92
CA ASP A 70 2.85 -38.48 -6.59
C ASP A 70 3.71 -37.67 -5.60
N ARG A 71 3.05 -36.94 -4.70
CA ARG A 71 3.68 -36.20 -3.59
C ARG A 71 2.78 -36.24 -2.36
N ALA A 72 3.38 -36.22 -1.16
CA ALA A 72 2.63 -36.20 0.09
C ALA A 72 3.24 -35.21 1.09
N HIS A 73 2.39 -34.52 1.87
CA HIS A 73 2.82 -33.71 3.01
C HIS A 73 2.24 -34.29 4.30
N LEU A 74 3.12 -34.79 5.17
CA LEU A 74 2.78 -35.42 6.44
C LEU A 74 3.02 -34.45 7.60
N MET A 75 2.11 -34.42 8.57
CA MET A 75 2.22 -33.58 9.78
C MET A 75 2.11 -34.45 11.03
N PHE A 76 3.14 -34.43 11.88
CA PHE A 76 3.23 -35.21 13.11
C PHE A 76 2.66 -34.45 14.32
N LEU A 77 2.28 -35.17 15.38
CA LEU A 77 1.65 -34.58 16.58
C LEU A 77 2.56 -33.60 17.36
N ASP A 78 3.89 -33.66 17.18
CA ASP A 78 4.83 -32.69 17.76
C ASP A 78 4.96 -31.41 16.91
N GLY A 79 4.30 -31.38 15.75
CA GLY A 79 4.36 -30.34 14.74
C GLY A 79 5.46 -30.52 13.69
N THR A 80 6.26 -31.61 13.72
CA THR A 80 7.20 -31.89 12.63
C THR A 80 6.42 -32.10 11.34
N SER A 81 6.89 -31.55 10.21
CA SER A 81 6.31 -31.86 8.91
C SER A 81 7.35 -32.42 7.94
N VAL A 82 6.87 -33.34 7.08
CA VAL A 82 7.68 -34.02 6.09
C VAL A 82 6.97 -33.96 4.74
N THR A 83 7.58 -33.26 3.78
CA THR A 83 7.17 -33.30 2.37
C THR A 83 7.95 -34.41 1.67
N VAL A 84 7.23 -35.31 1.04
CA VAL A 84 7.72 -36.45 0.26
C VAL A 84 7.49 -36.15 -1.21
N GLY A 85 8.56 -36.01 -1.99
CA GLY A 85 8.53 -35.76 -3.43
C GLY A 85 8.33 -37.04 -4.26
N PRO A 86 8.42 -36.96 -5.59
CA PRO A 86 8.27 -38.09 -6.50
C PRO A 86 9.27 -39.23 -6.30
N ASN A 87 8.86 -40.44 -6.71
CA ASN A 87 9.66 -41.67 -6.73
C ASN A 87 10.28 -42.07 -5.38
N ALA A 88 9.74 -41.56 -4.27
CA ALA A 88 10.29 -41.71 -2.94
C ALA A 88 9.70 -42.91 -2.19
N GLN A 89 10.44 -43.34 -1.18
CA GLN A 89 10.00 -44.38 -0.24
C GLN A 89 10.55 -44.09 1.16
N LEU A 90 9.65 -44.09 2.13
CA LEU A 90 9.87 -43.59 3.49
C LEU A 90 9.14 -44.47 4.51
N THR A 91 9.79 -44.84 5.61
CA THR A 91 9.17 -45.54 6.75
C THR A 91 9.27 -44.69 8.00
N ILE A 92 8.21 -44.64 8.80
CA ILE A 92 8.19 -43.91 10.08
C ILE A 92 8.57 -44.87 11.21
N ASP A 93 9.87 -45.13 11.37
CA ASP A 93 10.40 -46.17 12.27
C ASP A 93 9.95 -45.99 13.74
N ARG A 94 9.93 -44.73 14.22
CA ARG A 94 9.58 -44.41 15.61
C ARG A 94 9.03 -43.00 15.70
N PHE A 95 7.90 -42.84 16.37
CA PHE A 95 7.44 -41.56 16.88
C PHE A 95 6.89 -41.73 18.30
N VAL A 96 7.50 -41.04 19.25
CA VAL A 96 7.06 -40.96 20.64
C VAL A 96 7.11 -39.49 21.02
N TYR A 97 5.99 -38.92 21.46
CA TYR A 97 5.92 -37.51 21.85
C TYR A 97 5.14 -37.35 23.16
N ASP A 98 5.80 -36.74 24.15
CA ASP A 98 5.12 -36.27 25.36
C ASP A 98 4.75 -34.79 25.20
N PRO A 99 3.45 -34.46 25.05
CA PRO A 99 3.01 -33.07 24.86
C PRO A 99 3.20 -32.20 26.10
N THR A 100 3.30 -32.79 27.30
CA THR A 100 3.50 -32.04 28.56
C THR A 100 4.97 -31.64 28.71
N ARG A 101 5.90 -32.56 28.44
CA ARG A 101 7.35 -32.32 28.51
C ARG A 101 7.94 -31.71 27.23
N LYS A 102 7.15 -31.59 26.16
CA LYS A 102 7.58 -31.15 24.81
C LYS A 102 8.84 -31.90 24.33
N SER A 103 8.92 -33.18 24.67
CA SER A 103 10.09 -34.05 24.48
C SER A 103 9.67 -35.38 23.87
N GLY A 104 10.54 -36.00 23.09
CA GLY A 104 10.22 -37.24 22.40
C GLY A 104 11.33 -37.72 21.47
N ASP A 105 11.01 -38.75 20.69
CA ASP A 105 11.86 -39.30 19.64
C ASP A 105 11.07 -39.32 18.32
N LEU A 106 11.70 -38.89 17.23
CA LEU A 106 11.23 -39.15 15.87
C LEU A 106 12.40 -39.72 15.07
N ALA A 107 12.20 -40.93 14.54
CA ALA A 107 13.12 -41.60 13.63
C ALA A 107 12.37 -42.05 12.37
N ILE A 108 13.00 -41.83 11.23
CA ILE A 108 12.44 -42.08 9.89
C ILE A 108 13.51 -42.75 9.02
N THR A 109 13.17 -43.78 8.26
CA THR A 109 14.07 -44.38 7.26
C THR A 109 13.63 -43.97 5.86
N ALA A 110 14.49 -43.28 5.11
CA ALA A 110 14.28 -42.95 3.71
C ALA A 110 15.16 -43.85 2.84
N THR A 111 14.57 -44.65 1.96
CA THR A 111 15.35 -45.58 1.10
C THR A 111 15.66 -44.99 -0.28
N LYS A 112 14.80 -44.08 -0.78
CA LYS A 112 15.00 -43.36 -2.04
C LYS A 112 14.11 -42.11 -2.13
N GLY A 113 14.46 -41.23 -3.08
CA GLY A 113 13.69 -40.05 -3.47
C GLY A 113 14.02 -38.79 -2.67
N VAL A 114 13.32 -37.70 -2.96
CA VAL A 114 13.54 -36.41 -2.31
C VAL A 114 12.55 -36.18 -1.19
N LEU A 115 13.04 -35.76 -0.03
CA LEU A 115 12.22 -35.34 1.10
C LEU A 115 12.71 -34.02 1.72
N ARG A 116 11.77 -33.26 2.29
CA ARG A 116 12.04 -32.08 3.11
C ARG A 116 11.42 -32.27 4.48
N LEU A 117 12.24 -32.19 5.52
CA LEU A 117 11.80 -32.20 6.92
C LEU A 117 11.88 -30.79 7.50
N VAL A 118 10.81 -30.38 8.21
CA VAL A 118 10.75 -29.18 9.03
C VAL A 118 10.51 -29.61 10.47
N GLY A 119 11.52 -29.47 11.32
CA GLY A 119 11.51 -30.00 12.68
C GLY A 119 10.48 -29.34 13.60
N GLY A 120 9.69 -30.15 14.30
CA GLY A 120 8.72 -29.74 15.31
C GLY A 120 9.31 -29.59 16.70
N LYS A 121 8.47 -29.74 17.73
CA LYS A 121 8.84 -29.57 19.14
C LYS A 121 9.91 -30.57 19.60
N ILE A 122 9.88 -31.81 19.12
CA ILE A 122 10.93 -32.81 19.41
C ILE A 122 12.28 -32.28 18.96
N SER A 123 12.36 -31.74 17.74
CA SER A 123 13.63 -31.27 17.14
C SER A 123 14.33 -30.16 17.95
N LYS A 124 13.62 -29.51 18.89
CA LYS A 124 14.15 -28.49 19.81
C LYS A 124 14.75 -29.06 21.11
N THR A 125 14.34 -30.25 21.54
CA THR A 125 14.89 -30.94 22.74
C THR A 125 15.79 -32.13 22.38
N ASN A 126 15.39 -32.99 21.45
CA ASN A 126 16.19 -34.10 20.88
C ASN A 126 16.46 -33.92 19.36
N PRO A 127 17.50 -34.54 18.78
CA PRO A 127 17.65 -34.57 17.32
C PRO A 127 16.61 -35.48 16.68
N VAL A 128 16.00 -35.04 15.58
CA VAL A 128 15.19 -35.92 14.71
C VAL A 128 16.14 -36.74 13.84
N ILE A 129 16.01 -38.06 13.84
CA ILE A 129 16.91 -38.97 13.11
C ILE A 129 16.29 -39.39 11.78
N ILE A 130 17.07 -39.30 10.71
CA ILE A 130 16.72 -39.85 9.40
C ILE A 130 17.82 -40.83 8.98
N ASN A 131 17.45 -42.10 8.81
CA ASN A 131 18.35 -43.13 8.31
C ASN A 131 18.22 -43.23 6.79
N THR A 132 19.33 -43.38 6.08
CA THR A 132 19.37 -43.70 4.64
C THR A 132 20.33 -44.83 4.37
N PRO A 133 20.35 -45.44 3.16
CA PRO A 133 21.31 -46.49 2.84
C PRO A 133 22.79 -46.10 3.03
N SER A 134 23.12 -44.80 2.95
CA SER A 134 24.50 -44.31 3.05
C SER A 134 24.85 -43.51 4.30
N ALA A 135 23.88 -42.98 5.05
CA ALA A 135 24.15 -42.13 6.21
C ALA A 135 23.06 -42.15 7.29
N ILE A 136 23.41 -41.73 8.50
CA ILE A 136 22.47 -41.34 9.57
C ILE A 136 22.52 -39.82 9.70
N ILE A 137 21.36 -39.16 9.57
CA ILE A 137 21.24 -37.70 9.62
C ILE A 137 20.45 -37.29 10.86
N GLY A 138 21.00 -36.41 11.70
CA GLY A 138 20.35 -35.89 12.91
C GLY A 138 20.06 -34.38 12.80
N ILE A 139 18.79 -33.98 12.87
CA ILE A 139 18.35 -32.58 12.67
C ILE A 139 17.95 -31.90 13.99
N ARG A 140 18.47 -30.71 14.24
CA ARG A 140 18.23 -29.91 15.45
C ARG A 140 17.59 -28.56 15.11
N GLY A 141 16.32 -28.39 15.49
CA GLY A 141 15.57 -27.13 15.41
C GLY A 141 15.46 -26.54 14.00
N GLY A 142 15.44 -27.39 12.96
CA GLY A 142 15.82 -26.97 11.62
C GLY A 142 15.01 -27.54 10.46
N ILE A 143 15.35 -27.07 9.26
CA ILE A 143 14.84 -27.49 7.96
C ILE A 143 15.99 -28.19 7.22
N THR A 144 15.74 -29.37 6.68
CA THR A 144 16.70 -30.10 5.85
C THR A 144 16.01 -30.71 4.65
N ILE A 145 16.70 -30.72 3.51
CA ILE A 145 16.28 -31.39 2.29
C ILE A 145 17.27 -32.53 2.02
N LEU A 146 16.74 -33.71 1.75
CA LEU A 146 17.51 -34.91 1.39
C LEU A 146 17.12 -35.35 0.00
N ASP A 147 18.11 -35.64 -0.84
CA ASP A 147 17.97 -36.46 -2.04
C ASP A 147 18.66 -37.79 -1.75
N VAL A 148 17.86 -38.85 -1.69
CA VAL A 148 18.27 -40.20 -1.28
C VAL A 148 18.28 -41.13 -2.49
N GLN A 149 19.42 -41.78 -2.70
CA GLN A 149 19.62 -42.77 -3.76
C GLN A 149 20.16 -44.07 -3.13
N PRO A 150 20.03 -45.24 -3.78
CA PRO A 150 20.44 -46.51 -3.18
C PRO A 150 21.92 -46.59 -2.77
N ASN A 151 22.79 -45.79 -3.39
CA ASN A 151 24.24 -45.77 -3.16
C ASN A 151 24.76 -44.46 -2.55
N SER A 152 23.93 -43.43 -2.39
CA SER A 152 24.36 -42.10 -1.98
C SER A 152 23.22 -41.28 -1.35
N THR A 153 23.57 -40.27 -0.56
CA THR A 153 22.61 -39.33 0.04
C THR A 153 23.22 -37.95 0.07
N LYS A 154 22.48 -37.00 -0.50
CA LYS A 154 22.79 -35.58 -0.51
C LYS A 154 21.94 -34.88 0.55
N SER A 155 22.58 -34.45 1.64
CA SER A 155 21.93 -33.82 2.79
C SER A 155 22.17 -32.32 2.77
N THR A 156 21.13 -31.52 2.54
CA THR A 156 21.20 -30.05 2.46
C THR A 156 20.56 -29.40 3.68
N PHE A 157 21.38 -28.78 4.54
CA PHE A 157 20.92 -28.04 5.71
C PHE A 157 20.42 -26.65 5.30
N VAL A 158 19.11 -26.42 5.40
CA VAL A 158 18.46 -25.18 4.93
C VAL A 158 18.42 -24.13 6.05
N PHE A 159 18.11 -24.54 7.29
CA PHE A 159 17.99 -23.67 8.45
C PHE A 159 18.04 -24.47 9.76
N GLY A 160 18.39 -23.87 10.91
CA GLY A 160 18.27 -24.50 12.24
C GLY A 160 19.51 -24.31 13.12
N ASN A 161 19.63 -25.12 14.17
CA ASN A 161 20.81 -25.12 15.05
C ASN A 161 21.99 -25.87 14.40
N ASN A 162 21.75 -27.14 14.02
CA ASN A 162 22.70 -27.95 13.27
C ASN A 162 22.03 -29.17 12.61
N MET A 163 22.69 -29.68 11.57
CA MET A 163 22.51 -31.01 11.00
C MET A 163 23.77 -31.83 11.23
N MET A 164 23.66 -33.00 11.84
CA MET A 164 24.75 -33.98 11.93
C MET A 164 24.55 -35.03 10.83
N VAL A 165 25.63 -35.41 10.15
CA VAL A 165 25.63 -36.51 9.17
C VAL A 165 26.72 -37.49 9.58
N SER A 166 26.36 -38.76 9.79
CA SER A 166 27.26 -39.81 10.28
C SER A 166 27.32 -40.97 9.28
N SER A 167 28.52 -41.40 8.92
CA SER A 167 28.76 -42.63 8.16
C SER A 167 30.22 -43.07 8.27
N GLY A 168 30.49 -44.37 8.11
CA GLY A 168 31.86 -44.91 8.15
C GLY A 168 32.64 -44.61 9.45
N GLY A 169 31.95 -44.42 10.58
CA GLY A 169 32.55 -44.05 11.87
C GLY A 169 32.96 -42.57 12.00
N GLN A 170 32.64 -41.72 11.01
CA GLN A 170 32.92 -40.29 11.03
C GLN A 170 31.63 -39.47 11.09
N VAL A 171 31.64 -38.37 11.84
CA VAL A 171 30.49 -37.48 12.04
C VAL A 171 30.83 -36.08 11.55
N GLN A 172 30.08 -35.58 10.58
CA GLN A 172 30.17 -34.22 10.10
C GLN A 172 29.05 -33.37 10.72
N ASN A 173 29.44 -32.33 11.46
CA ASN A 173 28.48 -31.36 12.02
C ASN A 173 28.35 -30.15 11.09
N VAL A 174 27.12 -29.79 10.74
CA VAL A 174 26.78 -28.74 9.77
C VAL A 174 25.95 -27.67 10.48
N THR A 175 26.57 -26.54 10.79
CA THR A 175 25.94 -25.39 11.48
C THR A 175 25.63 -24.23 10.53
N ARG A 176 26.23 -24.20 9.34
CA ARG A 176 26.02 -23.14 8.35
C ARG A 176 24.84 -23.48 7.44
N ALA A 177 23.78 -22.67 7.52
CA ALA A 177 22.66 -22.73 6.59
C ALA A 177 23.13 -22.64 5.13
N GLY A 178 22.55 -23.47 4.26
CA GLY A 178 22.93 -23.62 2.86
C GLY A 178 24.11 -24.55 2.59
N SER A 179 24.60 -25.30 3.58
CA SER A 179 25.60 -26.35 3.35
C SER A 179 24.97 -27.71 3.02
N THR A 180 25.50 -28.36 1.98
CA THR A 180 25.29 -29.76 1.63
C THR A 180 26.45 -30.63 2.12
N VAL A 181 26.13 -31.85 2.56
CA VAL A 181 27.05 -32.97 2.72
C VAL A 181 26.63 -34.09 1.78
N MET A 182 27.58 -34.65 1.02
CA MET A 182 27.38 -35.84 0.20
C MET A 182 27.96 -37.05 0.93
N THR A 183 27.20 -38.13 1.01
CA THR A 183 27.65 -39.38 1.65
C THR A 183 27.37 -40.57 0.74
N ASN A 184 28.40 -41.34 0.41
CA ASN A 184 28.30 -42.58 -0.36
C ASN A 184 28.31 -43.78 0.59
N VAL A 185 27.65 -44.89 0.23
CA VAL A 185 27.57 -46.10 1.06
C VAL A 185 28.98 -46.57 1.47
N GLY A 186 29.18 -46.78 2.78
CA GLY A 186 30.44 -47.25 3.35
C GLY A 186 31.61 -46.26 3.29
N LYS A 187 31.37 -44.98 2.99
CA LYS A 187 32.38 -43.91 3.01
C LYS A 187 32.04 -42.86 4.07
N ALA A 188 33.08 -42.18 4.59
CA ALA A 188 32.89 -41.03 5.46
C ALA A 188 32.11 -39.91 4.73
N PRO A 189 31.27 -39.12 5.43
CA PRO A 189 30.59 -37.97 4.84
C PRO A 189 31.59 -36.94 4.29
N SER A 190 31.22 -36.23 3.22
CA SER A 190 32.05 -35.14 2.70
C SER A 190 32.15 -33.98 3.70
N ALA A 191 33.19 -33.15 3.57
CA ALA A 191 33.18 -31.82 4.19
C ALA A 191 31.92 -31.03 3.71
N PRO A 192 31.35 -30.13 4.54
CA PRO A 192 30.17 -29.36 4.15
C PRO A 192 30.54 -28.30 3.11
N VAL A 193 30.02 -28.46 1.90
CA VAL A 193 30.17 -27.49 0.80
C VAL A 193 28.84 -26.79 0.63
N LEU A 194 28.82 -25.55 0.16
CA LEU A 194 27.56 -24.84 -0.04
C LEU A 194 26.74 -25.49 -1.20
N ALA A 195 25.42 -25.56 -1.03
CA ALA A 195 24.44 -26.32 -1.83
C ALA A 195 23.92 -25.60 -3.11
N LYS A 196 24.55 -25.76 -4.29
CA LYS A 196 24.35 -24.87 -5.46
C LYS A 196 22.89 -24.45 -5.70
N ALA A 197 22.65 -23.18 -6.00
CA ALA A 197 21.29 -22.63 -6.13
C ALA A 197 20.42 -23.39 -7.16
N ALA A 198 21.03 -23.88 -8.24
CA ALA A 198 20.37 -24.76 -9.22
C ALA A 198 20.02 -26.15 -8.63
N ASP A 199 20.92 -26.75 -7.86
CA ASP A 199 20.69 -28.04 -7.20
C ASP A 199 19.56 -27.95 -6.17
N LEU A 200 19.57 -26.89 -5.34
CA LEU A 200 18.52 -26.65 -4.36
C LEU A 200 17.19 -26.31 -5.03
N GLY A 201 17.20 -25.51 -6.10
CA GLY A 201 16.03 -25.22 -6.91
C GLY A 201 15.45 -26.49 -7.56
N ALA A 202 16.29 -27.42 -8.03
CA ALA A 202 15.85 -28.71 -8.55
C ALA A 202 15.23 -29.59 -7.45
N GLN A 203 15.87 -29.68 -6.27
CA GLN A 203 15.31 -30.39 -5.12
C GLN A 203 13.97 -29.77 -4.65
N MET A 204 13.84 -28.45 -4.66
CA MET A 204 12.59 -27.76 -4.30
C MET A 204 11.50 -27.92 -5.36
N GLY A 205 11.82 -27.87 -6.66
CA GLY A 205 10.87 -28.18 -7.75
C GLY A 205 10.39 -29.63 -7.72
N GLN A 206 11.24 -30.57 -7.28
CA GLN A 206 10.86 -31.94 -6.98
C GLN A 206 10.03 -32.09 -5.70
N LEU A 207 9.80 -31.03 -4.93
CA LEU A 207 8.89 -30.99 -3.78
C LEU A 207 7.62 -30.14 -4.03
N GLU A 208 7.68 -29.18 -4.96
CA GLU A 208 6.54 -28.36 -5.41
C GLU A 208 5.78 -28.97 -6.60
N GLY A 209 4.48 -29.26 -6.41
CA GLY A 209 3.61 -29.94 -7.38
C GLY A 209 3.64 -29.36 -8.80
N THR A 210 3.68 -30.23 -9.80
CA THR A 210 3.67 -29.83 -11.21
C THR A 210 2.24 -29.56 -11.68
N GLY A 211 1.85 -28.29 -11.71
CA GLY A 211 0.65 -27.84 -12.44
C GLY A 211 0.83 -28.02 -13.94
N SER A 212 0.67 -29.24 -14.44
CA SER A 212 0.79 -29.58 -15.86
C SER A 212 -0.54 -30.08 -16.44
N GLN A 213 -0.78 -29.74 -17.71
CA GLN A 213 -2.01 -30.04 -18.43
C GLN A 213 -2.17 -31.55 -18.67
N GLY A 214 -3.32 -32.09 -18.30
CA GLY A 214 -3.79 -33.42 -18.70
C GLY A 214 -5.15 -33.32 -19.38
N SER A 215 -5.25 -33.70 -20.65
CA SER A 215 -6.51 -33.67 -21.41
C SER A 215 -7.39 -34.87 -21.09
N GLY A 216 -8.54 -34.65 -20.44
CA GLY A 216 -9.56 -35.68 -20.17
C GLY A 216 -10.88 -35.07 -19.70
N LYS A 217 -12.00 -35.52 -20.26
CA LYS A 217 -13.35 -35.05 -19.90
C LYS A 217 -13.88 -35.78 -18.65
N ALA A 218 -14.30 -35.05 -17.62
CA ALA A 218 -15.34 -35.47 -16.65
C ALA A 218 -15.83 -34.27 -15.84
N GLU A 219 -17.03 -34.37 -15.25
CA GLU A 219 -17.75 -33.30 -14.55
C GLU A 219 -17.43 -33.23 -13.04
N GLY A 220 -17.68 -32.09 -12.40
CA GLY A 220 -18.12 -32.06 -10.99
C GLY A 220 -17.21 -31.41 -9.92
N ASN A 221 -17.58 -30.16 -9.57
CA ASN A 221 -17.39 -29.51 -8.26
C ASN A 221 -15.97 -29.04 -7.82
N THR A 222 -15.98 -28.12 -6.84
CA THR A 222 -14.92 -27.18 -6.45
C THR A 222 -13.78 -27.74 -5.60
N ALA A 223 -12.53 -27.34 -5.92
CA ALA A 223 -11.42 -27.25 -4.95
C ALA A 223 -10.28 -26.34 -5.47
N ALA A 224 -9.64 -25.58 -4.57
CA ALA A 224 -8.57 -24.64 -4.94
C ALA A 224 -7.22 -25.33 -5.22
N SER A 225 -6.64 -25.00 -6.38
CA SER A 225 -5.25 -25.31 -6.73
C SER A 225 -4.31 -24.33 -6.02
N GLY A 226 -3.64 -24.83 -4.97
CA GLY A 226 -2.59 -24.13 -4.26
C GLY A 226 -1.55 -25.14 -3.81
N ASN A 227 -0.27 -24.83 -4.05
CA ASN A 227 0.87 -25.69 -3.75
C ASN A 227 0.87 -26.09 -2.26
N ALA A 228 1.44 -27.25 -1.92
CA ALA A 228 1.37 -27.80 -0.55
C ALA A 228 1.82 -26.80 0.54
N ASP A 229 2.87 -26.00 0.28
CA ASP A 229 3.36 -24.96 1.20
C ASP A 229 2.33 -23.83 1.43
N SER A 230 1.45 -23.50 0.46
CA SER A 230 0.40 -22.50 0.67
C SER A 230 -0.76 -23.06 1.52
N LYS A 231 -1.03 -24.36 1.45
CA LYS A 231 -1.99 -25.07 2.32
C LYS A 231 -1.43 -25.32 3.72
N ALA A 232 -0.11 -25.51 3.86
CA ALA A 232 0.59 -25.57 5.15
C ALA A 232 0.73 -24.18 5.82
N ALA A 233 0.79 -23.10 5.04
CA ALA A 233 0.80 -21.73 5.54
C ALA A 233 -0.60 -21.27 6.02
N SER A 234 -1.66 -21.55 5.23
CA SER A 234 -3.03 -21.12 5.54
C SER A 234 -3.70 -21.89 6.68
N SER A 235 -3.19 -23.07 7.04
CA SER A 235 -3.66 -23.89 8.16
C SER A 235 -3.13 -23.45 9.55
N GLY A 236 -2.36 -22.36 9.63
CA GLY A 236 -1.90 -21.78 10.90
C GLY A 236 -0.77 -22.55 11.62
N LEU A 237 -0.35 -23.70 11.08
CA LEU A 237 0.58 -24.66 11.70
C LEU A 237 1.94 -24.04 12.07
N SER A 238 2.36 -23.01 11.33
CA SER A 238 3.63 -22.31 11.58
C SER A 238 3.65 -21.44 12.85
N GLY A 239 2.49 -21.10 13.43
CA GLY A 239 2.39 -20.54 14.78
C GLY A 239 2.64 -21.58 15.87
N SER A 240 1.97 -22.73 15.77
CA SER A 240 1.96 -23.81 16.78
C SER A 240 3.31 -24.47 17.05
N ASN A 241 4.26 -24.39 16.10
CA ASN A 241 5.63 -24.86 16.26
C ASN A 241 6.57 -23.84 16.92
N SER A 242 6.20 -22.57 16.97
CA SER A 242 7.13 -21.48 17.28
C SER A 242 7.27 -21.18 18.78
N ASN A 243 6.42 -21.75 19.64
CA ASN A 243 6.35 -21.45 21.10
C ASN A 243 6.16 -19.94 21.38
N ALA A 244 5.15 -19.32 20.75
CA ALA A 244 4.38 -18.32 21.50
C ALA A 244 3.52 -19.07 22.55
N ASP A 245 3.30 -18.47 23.71
CA ASP A 245 2.68 -19.16 24.86
C ASP A 245 1.16 -19.35 24.68
N PRO A 246 0.54 -20.48 25.12
CA PRO A 246 -0.84 -20.79 24.80
C PRO A 246 -1.81 -20.32 25.89
N ALA A 247 -2.58 -19.27 25.61
CA ALA A 247 -3.74 -18.91 26.43
C ALA A 247 -4.92 -19.87 26.16
N THR A 248 -5.04 -20.88 27.03
CA THR A 248 -6.27 -21.58 27.47
C THR A 248 -7.36 -21.94 26.44
N LEU A 249 -7.58 -23.24 26.26
CA LEU A 249 -8.79 -23.82 25.67
C LEU A 249 -9.99 -23.73 26.64
N GLN A 250 -11.10 -23.13 26.21
CA GLN A 250 -12.45 -23.59 26.60
C GLN A 250 -13.46 -23.31 25.47
N ALA A 251 -14.50 -24.14 25.37
CA ALA A 251 -15.33 -24.26 24.17
C ALA A 251 -16.66 -23.48 24.22
N GLY A 252 -17.07 -22.96 23.06
CA GLY A 252 -18.45 -22.59 22.75
C GLY A 252 -18.75 -21.08 22.69
N GLY A 253 -19.37 -20.64 21.59
CA GLY A 253 -19.91 -19.28 21.42
C GLY A 253 -19.18 -18.45 20.35
N ALA A 254 -19.94 -17.88 19.41
CA ALA A 254 -19.39 -17.10 18.30
C ALA A 254 -19.43 -15.59 18.60
N GLN A 255 -18.27 -14.92 18.61
CA GLN A 255 -18.09 -13.50 18.27
C GLN A 255 -16.59 -13.09 18.29
N THR A 256 -16.21 -12.18 17.39
CA THR A 256 -14.96 -11.37 17.39
C THR A 256 -15.04 -10.27 18.48
N PRO A 257 -13.94 -9.60 18.96
CA PRO A 257 -12.79 -9.14 18.16
C PRO A 257 -11.40 -8.96 18.86
N SER A 258 -10.47 -8.35 18.11
CA SER A 258 -9.33 -7.49 18.51
C SER A 258 -7.88 -8.04 18.55
N VAL A 259 -6.97 -7.13 18.20
CA VAL A 259 -5.55 -7.26 17.75
C VAL A 259 -4.53 -7.43 18.90
N SER A 260 -3.34 -8.03 18.71
CA SER A 260 -2.21 -7.35 18.04
C SER A 260 -0.89 -8.17 17.95
N ALA A 261 -0.08 -7.81 16.94
CA ALA A 261 1.38 -7.90 16.78
C ALA A 261 2.17 -9.16 17.23
N ALA A 262 2.76 -9.87 16.27
CA ALA A 262 4.23 -9.97 16.13
C ALA A 262 4.70 -10.63 14.82
N GLN A 263 5.75 -10.03 14.25
CA GLN A 263 6.59 -10.45 13.12
C GLN A 263 6.66 -11.97 12.82
N ARG A 264 6.41 -12.37 11.56
CA ARG A 264 7.03 -13.57 10.99
C ARG A 264 7.52 -13.36 9.55
N LEU A 265 8.83 -13.17 9.44
CA LEU A 265 9.58 -13.29 8.19
C LEU A 265 9.50 -14.73 7.65
N ASN A 266 9.40 -14.89 6.34
CA ASN A 266 9.48 -16.20 5.69
C ASN A 266 10.94 -16.55 5.35
N ASN A 267 11.43 -17.65 5.92
CA ASN A 267 12.84 -18.10 5.86
C ASN A 267 13.32 -18.62 4.48
N SER A 268 12.58 -18.43 3.40
CA SER A 268 12.94 -18.97 2.07
C SER A 268 14.10 -18.24 1.40
N ASN A 269 14.47 -17.03 1.86
CA ASN A 269 15.47 -16.17 1.20
C ASN A 269 16.92 -16.32 1.71
N THR A 270 17.18 -17.11 2.76
CA THR A 270 18.53 -17.12 3.40
C THR A 270 19.52 -18.10 2.76
N VAL A 271 19.06 -19.01 1.89
CA VAL A 271 19.92 -20.10 1.37
C VAL A 271 20.43 -19.84 -0.05
N THR A 272 19.64 -19.14 -0.88
CA THR A 272 19.99 -18.85 -2.29
C THR A 272 21.24 -17.97 -2.43
N THR A 273 21.58 -17.16 -1.41
CA THR A 273 22.63 -16.13 -1.46
C THR A 273 24.06 -16.65 -1.21
N ALA A 274 24.24 -17.91 -0.81
CA ALA A 274 25.57 -18.41 -0.43
C ALA A 274 26.41 -18.98 -1.60
N LEU A 275 25.90 -18.94 -2.84
CA LEU A 275 26.07 -20.08 -3.75
C LEU A 275 26.38 -19.83 -5.22
N SER A 276 26.73 -18.60 -5.56
CA SER A 276 27.19 -18.19 -6.88
C SER A 276 28.65 -18.55 -7.19
N ASN A 277 29.44 -19.00 -6.21
CA ASN A 277 30.90 -19.13 -6.36
C ASN A 277 31.40 -20.58 -6.10
N LEU A 278 31.65 -21.34 -7.18
CA LEU A 278 32.79 -22.26 -7.41
C LEU A 278 32.45 -23.46 -8.33
N GLN A 279 32.90 -23.34 -9.59
CA GLN A 279 33.36 -24.35 -10.57
C GLN A 279 33.27 -23.63 -11.93
N THR A 280 34.32 -23.52 -12.74
CA THR A 280 35.22 -24.59 -13.19
C THR A 280 36.63 -24.09 -13.51
N GLU A 281 37.62 -24.97 -13.43
CA GLU A 281 38.82 -24.90 -14.27
C GLU A 281 39.32 -26.31 -14.61
N GLN A 282 39.83 -26.51 -15.83
CA GLN A 282 40.58 -27.69 -16.26
C GLN A 282 41.86 -27.23 -16.97
N GLN A 283 42.92 -28.03 -16.80
CA GLN A 283 44.34 -27.80 -17.14
C GLN A 283 44.62 -27.56 -18.64
N PRO A 284 45.77 -26.96 -19.04
CA PRO A 284 47.10 -27.60 -18.89
C PRO A 284 48.30 -26.71 -18.42
N THR A 285 49.45 -27.37 -18.28
CA THR A 285 50.87 -27.00 -18.01
C THR A 285 51.37 -25.64 -18.60
N GLU A 286 52.41 -24.94 -18.10
CA GLU A 286 53.57 -25.31 -17.24
C GLU A 286 54.27 -24.09 -16.55
N THR A 287 54.96 -24.33 -15.42
CA THR A 287 56.04 -23.53 -14.75
C THR A 287 55.84 -22.13 -14.09
N GLN A 288 56.25 -22.11 -12.81
CA GLN A 288 56.89 -21.03 -12.01
C GLN A 288 56.13 -19.79 -11.45
N LYS A 289 55.80 -19.92 -10.15
CA LYS A 289 55.90 -18.93 -9.04
C LYS A 289 55.88 -17.41 -9.38
N THR A 290 54.88 -16.71 -8.82
CA THR A 290 55.10 -15.76 -7.69
C THR A 290 53.76 -15.45 -6.98
N SER A 291 53.84 -14.96 -5.75
CA SER A 291 52.68 -14.72 -4.88
C SER A 291 51.88 -13.47 -5.25
N SER A 292 50.54 -13.58 -5.32
CA SER A 292 49.63 -12.45 -5.42
C SER A 292 48.40 -12.63 -4.50
N SER A 293 47.85 -11.52 -4.04
CA SER A 293 46.81 -11.45 -3.01
C SER A 293 45.44 -11.95 -3.50
N VAL A 294 44.67 -12.57 -2.59
CA VAL A 294 43.27 -12.93 -2.85
C VAL A 294 42.43 -11.66 -2.99
N GLN A 295 42.13 -11.25 -4.23
CA GLN A 295 41.14 -10.19 -4.47
C GLN A 295 39.73 -10.70 -4.15
N PRO A 296 38.88 -9.87 -3.50
CA PRO A 296 37.49 -10.22 -3.24
C PRO A 296 36.70 -10.43 -4.55
N GLN A 297 35.97 -11.54 -4.63
CA GLN A 297 35.22 -11.95 -5.83
C GLN A 297 33.99 -11.07 -6.07
N ALA A 298 33.88 -10.52 -7.29
CA ALA A 298 32.78 -9.63 -7.67
C ALA A 298 31.51 -10.39 -8.06
N SER A 299 30.35 -9.96 -7.55
CA SER A 299 29.01 -10.45 -7.93
C SER A 299 28.37 -9.49 -8.94
N VAL A 300 27.62 -10.01 -9.93
CA VAL A 300 26.89 -9.17 -10.89
C VAL A 300 25.50 -8.80 -10.33
N ILE A 301 25.11 -7.54 -10.51
CA ILE A 301 23.77 -7.03 -10.13
C ILE A 301 23.05 -6.43 -11.34
N VAL A 302 21.72 -6.41 -11.30
CA VAL A 302 20.88 -5.73 -12.30
C VAL A 302 20.79 -4.25 -11.93
N THR A 303 21.13 -3.37 -12.88
CA THR A 303 21.18 -1.90 -12.65
C THR A 303 20.32 -1.11 -13.63
N ARG A 304 19.32 -1.75 -14.25
CA ARG A 304 18.37 -1.09 -15.16
C ARG A 304 17.71 0.09 -14.45
N GLY A 305 17.93 1.29 -14.95
CA GLY A 305 17.57 2.52 -14.24
C GLY A 305 17.88 3.77 -15.04
N ARG A 306 17.79 4.93 -14.38
CA ARG A 306 18.16 6.24 -14.93
C ARG A 306 19.08 7.00 -13.99
N PHE A 307 19.84 7.94 -14.56
CA PHE A 307 20.58 8.96 -13.85
C PHE A 307 20.13 10.36 -14.28
N ARG A 308 20.36 11.35 -13.40
CA ARG A 308 20.12 12.77 -13.61
C ARG A 308 21.23 13.58 -12.94
N ILE A 309 21.64 14.68 -13.58
CA ILE A 309 22.62 15.66 -13.10
C ILE A 309 22.04 17.04 -13.39
N GLU A 310 22.12 17.98 -12.45
CA GLU A 310 21.57 19.32 -12.65
C GLU A 310 22.55 20.31 -13.32
N PRO A 311 22.11 21.11 -14.30
CA PRO A 311 20.80 21.09 -14.95
C PRO A 311 20.65 19.90 -15.91
N ALA A 312 19.47 19.26 -15.90
CA ALA A 312 19.16 18.10 -16.72
C ALA A 312 18.41 18.42 -18.02
N TYR A 313 17.85 19.63 -18.10
CA TYR A 313 16.96 20.08 -19.16
C TYR A 313 17.08 21.60 -19.38
N THR A 314 16.57 22.10 -20.51
CA THR A 314 16.44 23.52 -20.86
C THR A 314 15.10 23.80 -21.57
N GLY A 315 14.81 25.07 -21.86
CA GLY A 315 13.72 25.44 -22.78
C GLY A 315 12.30 25.17 -22.25
N PHE A 316 12.08 25.35 -20.95
CA PHE A 316 10.80 25.06 -20.32
C PHE A 316 9.64 25.89 -20.86
N ASN A 317 8.56 25.20 -21.24
CA ASN A 317 7.30 25.79 -21.67
C ASN A 317 6.22 25.55 -20.60
N SER A 318 5.80 26.60 -19.90
CA SER A 318 4.82 26.51 -18.80
C SER A 318 3.39 26.18 -19.23
N ALA A 319 3.06 26.25 -20.52
CA ALA A 319 1.75 25.87 -21.05
C ALA A 319 1.65 24.37 -21.33
N THR A 320 2.71 23.75 -21.87
CA THR A 320 2.77 22.31 -22.19
C THR A 320 3.48 21.47 -21.13
N LEU A 321 4.17 22.11 -20.18
CA LEU A 321 5.16 21.54 -19.27
C LEU A 321 6.42 20.96 -19.95
N GLY A 322 6.53 21.06 -21.28
CA GLY A 322 7.59 20.45 -22.07
C GLY A 322 8.96 21.10 -21.86
N VAL A 323 10.01 20.29 -22.00
CA VAL A 323 11.42 20.70 -21.90
C VAL A 323 12.30 19.94 -22.89
N THR A 324 13.48 20.48 -23.18
CA THR A 324 14.53 19.82 -23.98
C THR A 324 15.55 19.19 -23.03
N GLN A 325 15.88 17.90 -23.22
CA GLN A 325 16.89 17.21 -22.41
C GLN A 325 18.31 17.67 -22.76
N ILE A 326 19.14 17.92 -21.73
CA ILE A 326 20.58 18.16 -21.92
C ILE A 326 21.29 16.80 -22.09
N PRO A 327 22.00 16.55 -23.21
CA PRO A 327 22.78 15.33 -23.40
C PRO A 327 23.82 15.14 -22.29
N GLY A 328 23.96 13.90 -21.79
CA GLY A 328 24.91 13.58 -20.70
C GLY A 328 24.49 14.05 -19.29
N SER A 329 23.43 14.85 -19.15
CA SER A 329 22.88 15.25 -17.84
C SER A 329 21.63 14.46 -17.44
N ASN A 330 21.11 13.62 -18.33
CA ASN A 330 20.07 12.65 -18.05
C ASN A 330 20.25 11.48 -19.02
N GLY A 331 20.07 10.25 -18.56
CA GLY A 331 20.17 9.07 -19.39
C GLY A 331 19.88 7.79 -18.61
N TYR A 332 20.05 6.66 -19.29
CA TYR A 332 19.93 5.34 -18.68
C TYR A 332 21.18 4.96 -17.90
N LEU A 333 21.02 4.05 -16.94
CA LEU A 333 22.14 3.26 -16.41
C LEU A 333 22.49 2.11 -17.36
N ALA A 334 23.70 1.58 -17.24
CA ALA A 334 24.01 0.27 -17.82
C ALA A 334 23.09 -0.81 -17.24
N GLN A 335 22.80 -1.87 -18.01
CA GLN A 335 21.84 -2.90 -17.55
C GLN A 335 22.36 -3.73 -16.37
N THR A 336 23.68 -3.82 -16.20
CA THR A 336 24.34 -4.55 -15.12
C THR A 336 25.45 -3.74 -14.46
N GLY A 337 25.66 -4.00 -13.17
CA GLY A 337 26.76 -3.50 -12.36
C GLY A 337 27.48 -4.65 -11.66
N LYS A 338 28.50 -4.32 -10.86
CA LYS A 338 29.28 -5.29 -10.08
C LYS A 338 29.34 -4.89 -8.62
N VAL A 339 29.23 -5.83 -7.70
CA VAL A 339 29.39 -5.65 -6.25
C VAL A 339 30.60 -6.43 -5.78
N THR A 340 31.52 -5.75 -5.12
CA THR A 340 32.73 -6.35 -4.54
C THR A 340 32.81 -5.96 -3.06
N GLY A 341 32.62 -6.92 -2.16
CA GLY A 341 32.39 -6.62 -0.74
C GLY A 341 31.13 -5.76 -0.57
N ASN A 342 31.24 -4.67 0.18
CA ASN A 342 30.12 -3.73 0.42
C ASN A 342 30.14 -2.53 -0.54
N THR A 343 30.75 -2.65 -1.73
CA THR A 343 30.82 -1.57 -2.72
C THR A 343 30.27 -2.04 -4.06
N ALA A 344 29.29 -1.31 -4.59
CA ALA A 344 28.78 -1.49 -5.95
C ALA A 344 29.47 -0.52 -6.92
N THR A 345 30.03 -1.02 -8.01
CA THR A 345 30.41 -0.25 -9.19
C THR A 345 29.24 -0.27 -10.18
N ILE A 346 28.62 0.88 -10.37
CA ILE A 346 27.46 1.10 -11.25
C ILE A 346 27.90 2.00 -12.40
N ALA A 347 27.65 1.56 -13.64
CA ALA A 347 27.96 2.33 -14.84
C ALA A 347 26.74 3.11 -15.34
N LEU A 348 26.97 4.33 -15.80
CA LEU A 348 26.01 5.11 -16.58
C LEU A 348 26.04 4.63 -18.04
N GLY A 349 24.96 4.87 -18.78
CA GLY A 349 24.86 4.55 -20.21
C GLY A 349 25.83 5.34 -21.11
N ASP A 350 26.47 6.39 -20.59
CA ASP A 350 27.54 7.15 -21.24
C ASP A 350 28.97 6.70 -20.84
N GLY A 351 29.10 5.60 -20.09
CA GLY A 351 30.38 4.99 -19.72
C GLY A 351 31.02 5.53 -18.44
N ARG A 352 30.50 6.60 -17.82
CA ARG A 352 30.94 7.02 -16.48
C ARG A 352 30.60 5.97 -15.43
N THR A 353 31.38 5.85 -14.36
CA THR A 353 31.20 4.82 -13.32
C THR A 353 31.22 5.41 -11.91
N PHE A 354 30.35 4.90 -11.06
CA PHE A 354 30.20 5.28 -9.66
C PHE A 354 30.45 4.07 -8.77
N SER A 355 31.33 4.22 -7.78
CA SER A 355 31.54 3.23 -6.72
C SER A 355 30.83 3.70 -5.46
N VAL A 356 29.80 2.98 -5.02
CA VAL A 356 28.88 3.39 -3.93
C VAL A 356 28.72 2.30 -2.88
N PRO A 357 28.40 2.64 -1.61
CA PRO A 357 28.14 1.64 -0.57
C PRO A 357 26.92 0.80 -0.89
N TRP A 358 27.08 -0.52 -0.91
CA TRP A 358 26.03 -1.49 -1.20
C TRP A 358 25.70 -2.32 0.05
N THR A 359 24.60 -1.97 0.70
CA THR A 359 24.15 -2.61 1.95
C THR A 359 22.65 -2.93 1.88
N PRO A 360 22.25 -4.07 1.29
CA PRO A 360 20.84 -4.47 1.16
C PRO A 360 20.13 -4.45 2.52
N GLY A 361 19.02 -3.71 2.60
CA GLY A 361 18.22 -3.58 3.82
C GLY A 361 18.83 -2.69 4.92
N GLY A 362 20.01 -2.09 4.70
CA GLY A 362 20.71 -1.25 5.67
C GLY A 362 20.12 0.15 5.91
N GLY A 363 18.90 0.42 5.45
CA GLY A 363 18.27 1.75 5.49
C GLY A 363 18.94 2.77 4.57
N VAL A 364 18.74 4.07 4.85
CA VAL A 364 19.41 5.16 4.13
C VAL A 364 20.77 5.43 4.75
N THR A 365 21.84 5.24 3.98
CA THR A 365 23.22 5.54 4.38
C THR A 365 23.68 6.90 3.86
N THR A 366 24.50 7.60 4.62
CA THR A 366 25.22 8.83 4.21
C THR A 366 26.69 8.48 4.00
N PHE A 367 27.31 9.00 2.93
CA PHE A 367 28.70 8.70 2.58
C PHE A 367 29.31 9.81 1.72
N SER A 368 30.61 9.71 1.41
CA SER A 368 31.27 10.60 0.45
C SER A 368 32.09 9.77 -0.52
N ILE A 369 32.14 10.20 -1.78
CA ILE A 369 32.98 9.58 -2.83
C ILE A 369 33.83 10.64 -3.52
N ASN A 370 35.01 10.27 -4.00
CA ASN A 370 35.82 11.12 -4.86
C ASN A 370 35.66 10.64 -6.31
N HIS A 371 34.88 11.35 -7.12
CA HIS A 371 34.58 10.97 -8.50
C HIS A 371 35.57 11.63 -9.47
N PRO A 372 36.20 10.88 -10.41
CA PRO A 372 37.32 11.38 -11.22
C PRO A 372 37.08 12.69 -11.99
N THR A 373 35.84 12.96 -12.40
CA THR A 373 35.47 14.16 -13.16
C THR A 373 34.51 15.12 -12.45
N LEU A 374 34.03 14.77 -11.25
CA LEU A 374 33.05 15.56 -10.50
C LEU A 374 33.55 15.97 -9.09
N GLY A 375 34.76 15.54 -8.71
CA GLY A 375 35.35 15.83 -7.41
C GLY A 375 34.68 15.07 -6.26
N VAL A 376 34.76 15.65 -5.06
CA VAL A 376 34.19 15.06 -3.84
C VAL A 376 32.68 15.27 -3.82
N LEU A 377 31.92 14.19 -3.87
CA LEU A 377 30.47 14.17 -3.83
C LEU A 377 29.99 13.70 -2.46
N SER A 378 29.10 14.49 -1.83
CA SER A 378 28.40 14.07 -0.61
C SER A 378 27.14 13.29 -1.00
N GLY A 379 27.11 12.00 -0.66
CA GLY A 379 26.11 11.04 -1.13
C GLY A 379 25.16 10.53 -0.06
N ARG A 380 23.96 10.15 -0.47
CA ARG A 380 22.98 9.37 0.31
C ARG A 380 22.47 8.22 -0.54
N GLY A 381 22.32 7.04 0.06
CA GLY A 381 22.03 5.81 -0.68
C GLY A 381 21.09 4.88 0.07
N ILE A 382 20.28 4.13 -0.66
CA ILE A 382 19.49 3.01 -0.14
C ILE A 382 19.55 1.84 -1.13
N VAL A 383 19.59 0.63 -0.59
CA VAL A 383 19.43 -0.63 -1.33
C VAL A 383 18.32 -1.43 -0.64
N SER A 384 17.36 -1.94 -1.41
CA SER A 384 16.26 -2.77 -0.89
C SER A 384 16.80 -4.02 -0.18
N ALA A 385 16.00 -4.61 0.71
CA ALA A 385 16.40 -5.84 1.41
C ALA A 385 16.66 -7.03 0.47
N ALA A 386 16.03 -7.05 -0.71
CA ALA A 386 16.25 -8.06 -1.75
C ALA A 386 17.39 -7.71 -2.73
N GLY A 387 17.96 -6.49 -2.66
CA GLY A 387 18.98 -6.02 -3.62
C GLY A 387 18.43 -5.75 -5.03
N ASP A 388 17.12 -5.77 -5.20
CA ASP A 388 16.38 -5.60 -6.46
C ASP A 388 16.03 -4.13 -6.77
N PHE A 389 16.33 -3.20 -5.87
CA PHE A 389 16.23 -1.76 -6.08
C PHE A 389 17.34 -1.02 -5.33
N PHE A 390 17.82 0.06 -5.93
CA PHE A 390 18.68 1.04 -5.28
C PHE A 390 18.36 2.46 -5.75
N ALA A 391 18.62 3.43 -4.87
CA ALA A 391 18.63 4.85 -5.22
C ALA A 391 19.77 5.56 -4.49
N TYR A 392 20.51 6.37 -5.23
CA TYR A 392 21.57 7.23 -4.70
C TYR A 392 21.36 8.67 -5.16
N SER A 393 21.50 9.62 -4.25
CA SER A 393 21.56 11.04 -4.55
C SER A 393 22.86 11.63 -4.01
N PHE A 394 23.33 12.69 -4.65
CA PHE A 394 24.63 13.31 -4.44
C PHE A 394 24.52 14.82 -4.57
N VAL A 395 25.34 15.53 -3.80
CA VAL A 395 25.58 16.96 -3.95
C VAL A 395 27.07 17.16 -4.24
N ASP A 396 27.38 17.90 -5.30
CA ASP A 396 28.75 18.29 -5.64
C ASP A 396 29.22 19.53 -4.85
N PRO A 397 30.52 19.90 -4.88
CA PRO A 397 31.01 21.07 -4.15
C PRO A 397 30.44 22.42 -4.62
N SER A 398 29.71 22.44 -5.75
CA SER A 398 28.99 23.59 -6.30
C SER A 398 27.48 23.55 -6.00
N ASN A 399 27.04 22.70 -5.07
CA ASN A 399 25.65 22.46 -4.70
C ASN A 399 24.73 21.96 -5.83
N LYS A 400 25.29 21.33 -6.89
CA LYS A 400 24.47 20.68 -7.92
C LYS A 400 24.04 19.31 -7.46
N ASN A 401 22.76 19.00 -7.64
CA ASN A 401 22.24 17.67 -7.36
C ASN A 401 22.53 16.72 -8.53
N LEU A 402 22.95 15.52 -8.19
CA LEU A 402 23.12 14.36 -9.08
C LEU A 402 22.42 13.19 -8.40
N GLY A 403 21.88 12.25 -9.17
CA GLY A 403 21.34 11.03 -8.61
C GLY A 403 21.05 9.98 -9.66
N PHE A 404 20.95 8.74 -9.21
CA PHE A 404 20.54 7.63 -10.04
C PHE A 404 19.78 6.58 -9.23
N MET A 405 18.87 5.90 -9.90
CA MET A 405 18.08 4.83 -9.31
C MET A 405 17.79 3.76 -10.35
N GLY A 406 17.73 2.52 -9.90
CA GLY A 406 17.55 1.36 -10.76
C GLY A 406 17.33 0.09 -9.97
N GLY A 407 17.24 -1.03 -10.68
CA GLY A 407 16.92 -2.31 -10.10
C GLY A 407 16.46 -3.34 -11.12
N THR A 408 15.73 -4.35 -10.64
CA THR A 408 15.08 -5.39 -11.45
C THR A 408 13.62 -5.01 -11.71
N PRO A 409 13.24 -4.64 -12.95
CA PRO A 409 11.88 -4.20 -13.24
C PRO A 409 10.83 -5.29 -13.05
N THR A 410 9.64 -4.89 -12.59
CA THR A 410 8.46 -5.75 -12.46
C THR A 410 7.97 -6.19 -13.84
N THR A 411 7.92 -7.50 -14.08
CA THR A 411 7.28 -8.05 -15.30
C THR A 411 5.75 -8.01 -15.19
N LEU A 412 5.04 -8.08 -16.32
CA LEU A 412 3.56 -8.10 -16.33
C LEU A 412 2.98 -9.25 -15.48
N ALA A 413 3.62 -10.43 -15.52
CA ALA A 413 3.21 -11.59 -14.72
C ALA A 413 3.46 -11.45 -13.20
N GLN A 414 4.31 -10.50 -12.80
CA GLN A 414 4.60 -10.14 -11.41
C GLN A 414 3.79 -8.93 -10.93
N PHE A 415 3.10 -8.22 -11.82
CA PHE A 415 2.35 -7.05 -11.43
C PHE A 415 1.05 -7.46 -10.69
N PRO A 416 0.74 -6.88 -9.52
CA PRO A 416 -0.47 -7.27 -8.77
C PRO A 416 -1.77 -6.98 -9.53
N THR A 417 -2.68 -7.95 -9.51
CA THR A 417 -3.97 -7.92 -10.25
C THR A 417 -5.20 -7.81 -9.35
N SER A 418 -5.04 -7.69 -8.04
CA SER A 418 -6.16 -7.48 -7.11
C SER A 418 -5.68 -6.94 -5.76
N GLY A 419 -6.63 -6.42 -4.96
CA GLY A 419 -6.37 -5.90 -3.62
C GLY A 419 -5.81 -4.47 -3.61
N ILE A 420 -5.41 -4.03 -2.42
CA ILE A 420 -4.90 -2.67 -2.18
C ILE A 420 -3.53 -2.75 -1.51
N ALA A 421 -2.54 -2.05 -2.07
CA ALA A 421 -1.24 -1.84 -1.45
C ALA A 421 -1.06 -0.39 -1.00
N THR A 422 -0.29 -0.21 0.06
CA THR A 422 0.25 1.08 0.48
C THR A 422 1.76 1.09 0.28
N HIS A 423 2.31 2.19 -0.22
CA HIS A 423 3.75 2.41 -0.32
C HIS A 423 4.14 3.71 0.40
N THR A 424 5.16 3.64 1.25
CA THR A 424 5.78 4.82 1.86
C THR A 424 6.56 5.56 0.78
N ILE A 425 6.13 6.78 0.47
CA ILE A 425 6.75 7.63 -0.56
C ILE A 425 7.80 8.57 0.04
N VAL A 426 8.92 8.72 -0.67
CA VAL A 426 10.07 9.54 -0.32
C VAL A 426 10.42 10.44 -1.51
N ASN A 427 10.52 11.74 -1.28
CA ASN A 427 11.13 12.69 -2.23
C ASN A 427 12.65 12.58 -2.13
N SER A 428 13.30 12.12 -3.21
CA SER A 428 14.73 11.85 -3.27
C SER A 428 15.54 12.93 -3.98
N SER A 429 14.89 13.97 -4.54
CA SER A 429 15.61 15.11 -5.15
C SER A 429 15.96 16.22 -4.16
N GLN A 430 15.65 16.06 -2.87
CA GLN A 430 15.92 17.06 -1.83
C GLN A 430 16.93 16.55 -0.80
N SER A 431 17.87 17.42 -0.43
CA SER A 431 18.90 17.15 0.59
C SER A 431 18.32 17.23 2.01
N GLY A 432 17.70 16.13 2.46
CA GLY A 432 17.19 15.99 3.83
C GLY A 432 16.35 14.73 4.04
N SER A 433 15.94 14.44 5.27
CA SER A 433 14.86 13.49 5.57
C SER A 433 13.50 14.21 5.57
N GLY A 434 12.43 13.47 5.27
CA GLY A 434 11.05 13.96 5.39
C GLY A 434 10.64 15.06 4.41
N ALA A 435 11.33 15.23 3.28
CA ALA A 435 10.92 16.18 2.26
C ALA A 435 9.58 15.76 1.62
N LEU A 436 8.67 16.73 1.40
CA LEU A 436 7.31 16.42 0.93
C LEU A 436 7.33 15.81 -0.48
N ALA A 437 6.55 14.74 -0.66
CA ALA A 437 6.41 14.06 -1.94
C ALA A 437 5.91 15.02 -3.04
N PHE A 438 6.51 14.93 -4.23
CA PHE A 438 6.19 15.69 -5.45
C PHE A 438 6.29 17.23 -5.37
N ALA A 439 6.48 17.84 -4.20
CA ALA A 439 6.43 19.29 -4.00
C ALA A 439 7.64 20.05 -4.60
N PRO A 440 7.49 21.36 -4.92
CA PRO A 440 8.60 22.24 -5.28
C PRO A 440 9.66 22.28 -4.18
N GLY A 441 10.94 22.40 -4.52
CA GLY A 441 12.05 22.28 -3.55
C GLY A 441 11.92 23.21 -2.33
N ALA A 442 11.56 24.47 -2.55
CA ALA A 442 11.34 25.46 -1.48
C ALA A 442 10.21 25.07 -0.50
N ILE A 443 9.16 24.40 -0.99
CA ILE A 443 8.02 23.92 -0.19
C ILE A 443 8.36 22.56 0.46
N ALA A 444 8.96 21.66 -0.32
CA ALA A 444 9.32 20.31 0.10
C ALA A 444 10.35 20.29 1.24
N SER A 445 11.24 21.29 1.31
CA SER A 445 12.35 21.35 2.27
C SER A 445 12.09 22.26 3.48
N ASP A 446 11.06 23.11 3.47
CA ASP A 446 10.72 24.03 4.56
C ASP A 446 10.47 23.28 5.89
N ALA A 447 11.10 23.74 6.98
CA ALA A 447 10.99 23.07 8.27
C ALA A 447 9.56 23.06 8.83
N ALA A 448 8.80 24.15 8.64
CA ALA A 448 7.45 24.29 9.17
C ALA A 448 6.46 23.38 8.43
N TYR A 449 6.57 23.29 7.10
CA TYR A 449 5.76 22.35 6.33
C TYR A 449 6.08 20.89 6.67
N LYS A 450 7.36 20.51 6.75
CA LYS A 450 7.72 19.11 7.09
C LYS A 450 7.27 18.71 8.50
N ALA A 451 7.34 19.62 9.47
CA ALA A 451 6.95 19.33 10.85
C ALA A 451 5.43 19.11 11.03
N ALA A 452 4.61 19.81 10.24
CA ALA A 452 3.14 19.73 10.31
C ALA A 452 2.51 18.88 9.20
N ALA A 453 3.31 18.23 8.34
CA ALA A 453 2.81 17.46 7.22
C ALA A 453 2.28 16.08 7.62
N VAL A 454 1.02 15.82 7.29
CA VAL A 454 0.48 14.47 7.15
C VAL A 454 0.63 14.05 5.70
N GLN A 455 1.65 13.24 5.43
CA GLN A 455 1.90 12.63 4.14
C GLN A 455 1.25 11.24 4.09
N GLY A 456 0.11 11.14 3.42
CA GLY A 456 -0.53 9.85 3.13
C GLY A 456 0.39 8.98 2.27
N PRO A 457 0.34 7.65 2.42
CA PRO A 457 1.08 6.75 1.55
C PRO A 457 0.58 6.87 0.10
N LEU A 458 1.36 6.35 -0.85
CA LEU A 458 0.83 6.04 -2.16
C LEU A 458 -0.06 4.80 -2.01
N TYR A 459 -1.37 4.98 -2.16
CA TYR A 459 -2.33 3.89 -2.27
C TYR A 459 -2.34 3.39 -3.72
N SER A 460 -2.38 2.07 -3.89
CA SER A 460 -2.52 1.40 -5.19
C SER A 460 -3.68 0.43 -5.12
N VAL A 461 -4.71 0.65 -5.95
CA VAL A 461 -5.90 -0.22 -6.06
C VAL A 461 -5.76 -1.06 -7.31
N TYR A 462 -5.50 -2.36 -7.13
CA TYR A 462 -5.15 -3.28 -8.21
C TYR A 462 -6.35 -4.05 -8.75
N THR A 463 -6.24 -4.44 -10.02
CA THR A 463 -7.34 -4.94 -10.84
C THR A 463 -6.83 -5.94 -11.88
N PRO A 464 -7.64 -6.91 -12.33
CA PRO A 464 -7.20 -7.86 -13.34
C PRO A 464 -6.97 -7.22 -14.72
N ARG A 465 -7.49 -6.00 -14.94
CA ARG A 465 -7.42 -5.25 -16.20
C ARG A 465 -6.47 -4.08 -16.06
N VAL A 466 -5.17 -4.35 -16.11
CA VAL A 466 -4.09 -3.35 -16.00
C VAL A 466 -3.87 -2.57 -17.31
N GLY A 467 -4.90 -2.40 -18.13
CA GLY A 467 -4.82 -1.77 -19.45
C GLY A 467 -5.95 -2.18 -20.40
N MET A 468 -5.81 -1.76 -21.66
CA MET A 468 -6.70 -2.08 -22.78
C MET A 468 -6.03 -3.07 -23.73
N ASP A 469 -5.98 -4.36 -23.37
CA ASP A 469 -5.26 -5.35 -24.19
C ASP A 469 -5.80 -5.44 -25.62
N VAL A 470 -4.90 -5.61 -26.59
CA VAL A 470 -5.26 -5.87 -27.99
C VAL A 470 -6.09 -7.15 -28.06
N GLY A 471 -7.23 -7.08 -28.74
CA GLY A 471 -8.24 -8.15 -28.78
C GLY A 471 -9.34 -8.03 -27.70
N THR A 472 -9.28 -7.07 -26.77
CA THR A 472 -10.34 -6.89 -25.76
C THR A 472 -11.40 -5.85 -26.14
N PRO A 473 -12.65 -5.96 -25.62
CA PRO A 473 -13.67 -4.94 -25.78
C PRO A 473 -13.35 -3.66 -25.01
N THR A 474 -13.61 -2.51 -25.64
CA THR A 474 -13.24 -1.17 -25.14
C THR A 474 -14.11 -0.69 -23.96
N GLY A 475 -15.20 -1.39 -23.64
CA GLY A 475 -16.19 -1.02 -22.62
C GLY A 475 -16.01 -1.62 -21.22
N GLY A 476 -14.95 -2.41 -20.97
CA GLY A 476 -14.77 -3.12 -19.69
C GLY A 476 -13.70 -2.49 -18.79
N ALA A 477 -14.05 -1.42 -18.08
CA ALA A 477 -13.08 -0.57 -17.39
C ALA A 477 -12.94 -0.87 -15.89
N ILE A 478 -11.84 -1.54 -15.55
CA ILE A 478 -11.35 -1.66 -14.19
C ILE A 478 -9.84 -1.40 -14.25
N SER A 479 -9.41 -0.18 -14.58
CA SER A 479 -7.97 0.13 -14.59
C SER A 479 -7.44 0.24 -13.16
N SER A 480 -6.29 -0.39 -12.92
CA SER A 480 -5.58 -0.26 -11.65
C SER A 480 -5.16 1.19 -11.47
N ASN A 481 -5.42 1.77 -10.31
CA ASN A 481 -5.18 3.19 -10.07
C ASN A 481 -4.41 3.45 -8.78
N SER A 482 -3.93 4.67 -8.63
CA SER A 482 -3.16 5.08 -7.46
C SER A 482 -3.41 6.52 -7.08
N MET A 483 -3.32 6.81 -5.79
CA MET A 483 -3.36 8.17 -5.27
C MET A 483 -2.42 8.37 -4.10
N GLN A 484 -1.97 9.61 -3.93
CA GLN A 484 -1.17 10.06 -2.80
C GLN A 484 -1.57 11.50 -2.50
N SER A 485 -1.70 11.85 -1.22
CA SER A 485 -1.95 13.23 -0.80
C SER A 485 -1.12 13.60 0.42
N THR A 486 -0.66 14.84 0.44
CA THR A 486 0.07 15.42 1.58
C THR A 486 -0.60 16.74 1.96
N ILE A 487 -0.95 16.90 3.23
CA ILE A 487 -1.51 18.13 3.77
C ILE A 487 -0.63 18.61 4.92
N SER A 488 -0.32 19.90 4.96
CA SER A 488 0.38 20.54 6.06
C SER A 488 -0.35 21.82 6.45
N ILE A 489 -0.65 21.98 7.74
CA ILE A 489 -1.16 23.22 8.32
C ILE A 489 -0.27 23.52 9.52
N SER A 490 0.65 24.47 9.38
CA SER A 490 1.69 24.77 10.36
C SER A 490 1.43 26.13 11.01
N GLY A 491 1.20 26.15 12.32
CA GLY A 491 0.88 27.37 13.08
C GLY A 491 -0.57 27.84 12.91
N SER A 492 -0.86 28.99 13.51
CA SER A 492 -2.22 29.54 13.62
C SER A 492 -2.29 31.03 13.32
N GLY A 493 -3.47 31.50 12.90
CA GLY A 493 -3.73 32.90 12.61
C GLY A 493 -2.73 33.51 11.65
N ALA A 494 -2.17 34.67 12.01
CA ALA A 494 -1.18 35.41 11.22
C ALA A 494 0.18 34.68 11.03
N SER A 495 0.45 33.63 11.81
CA SER A 495 1.69 32.84 11.69
C SER A 495 1.57 31.64 10.74
N GLN A 496 0.35 31.30 10.29
CA GLN A 496 0.10 30.02 9.65
C GLN A 496 0.73 29.93 8.24
N LYS A 497 1.36 28.78 7.96
CA LYS A 497 1.62 28.29 6.59
C LYS A 497 0.69 27.13 6.28
N SER A 498 0.25 27.01 5.03
CA SER A 498 -0.59 25.89 4.61
C SER A 498 -0.19 25.33 3.24
N TYR A 499 -0.34 24.02 3.06
CA TYR A 499 -0.02 23.32 1.84
C TYR A 499 -0.94 22.10 1.68
N ILE A 500 -1.39 21.85 0.46
CA ILE A 500 -2.04 20.62 0.04
C ILE A 500 -1.52 20.20 -1.32
N GLY A 501 -1.01 18.97 -1.41
CA GLY A 501 -0.60 18.33 -2.66
C GLY A 501 -1.35 17.01 -2.86
N MET A 502 -1.67 16.70 -4.12
CA MET A 502 -2.39 15.49 -4.51
C MET A 502 -1.83 14.95 -5.83
N PHE A 503 -1.41 13.70 -5.82
CA PHE A 503 -1.14 12.89 -7.02
C PHE A 503 -2.28 11.90 -7.21
N VAL A 504 -2.78 11.79 -8.45
CA VAL A 504 -3.64 10.69 -8.90
C VAL A 504 -3.09 10.18 -10.22
N GLY A 505 -2.98 8.86 -10.34
CA GLY A 505 -2.42 8.18 -11.49
C GLY A 505 -3.06 6.81 -11.73
N GLU A 506 -2.68 6.19 -12.84
CA GLU A 506 -3.16 4.88 -13.27
C GLU A 506 -2.02 4.01 -13.74
N TYR A 507 -2.18 2.71 -13.53
CA TYR A 507 -1.32 1.70 -14.07
C TYR A 507 -1.85 1.26 -15.43
N PHE A 508 -0.99 1.31 -16.45
CA PHE A 508 -1.27 0.79 -17.77
C PHE A 508 -0.07 0.08 -18.39
N LYS A 509 -0.36 -0.85 -19.29
CA LYS A 509 0.61 -1.52 -20.13
C LYS A 509 1.29 -0.56 -21.13
N ASP A 510 2.61 -0.69 -21.29
CA ASP A 510 3.38 -0.08 -22.37
C ASP A 510 3.40 -1.04 -23.57
N TYR A 511 2.84 -0.58 -24.69
CA TYR A 511 2.71 -1.39 -25.90
C TYR A 511 4.04 -1.62 -26.63
N ASN A 512 5.12 -0.91 -26.26
CA ASN A 512 6.43 -1.06 -26.90
C ASN A 512 7.27 -2.20 -26.28
N ASN A 513 6.96 -2.64 -25.06
CA ASN A 513 7.82 -3.60 -24.32
C ASN A 513 7.08 -4.54 -23.35
N ASP A 514 5.74 -4.59 -23.38
CA ASP A 514 4.90 -5.46 -22.52
C ASP A 514 5.15 -5.28 -21.01
N THR A 515 5.57 -4.09 -20.57
CA THR A 515 5.78 -3.78 -19.14
C THR A 515 4.75 -2.78 -18.59
N MET A 516 4.76 -2.56 -17.27
CA MET A 516 3.75 -1.75 -16.57
C MET A 516 4.26 -0.36 -16.20
N PHE A 517 3.50 0.69 -16.51
CA PHE A 517 3.79 2.04 -16.08
C PHE A 517 2.71 2.56 -15.17
N ASN A 518 3.09 3.39 -14.19
CA ASN A 518 2.15 4.28 -13.54
C ASN A 518 2.34 5.69 -14.11
N SER A 519 1.26 6.34 -14.55
CA SER A 519 1.31 7.73 -15.00
C SER A 519 0.03 8.45 -14.57
N GLY A 520 0.19 9.73 -14.24
CA GLY A 520 -0.84 10.53 -13.62
C GLY A 520 -0.45 11.99 -13.58
N ALA A 521 -1.20 12.75 -12.79
CA ALA A 521 -0.96 14.18 -12.65
C ALA A 521 -1.00 14.59 -11.19
N TYR A 522 0.05 15.29 -10.78
CA TYR A 522 0.18 15.93 -9.49
C TYR A 522 -0.30 17.39 -9.56
N THR A 523 -0.91 17.87 -8.49
CA THR A 523 -1.40 19.24 -8.33
C THR A 523 -1.31 19.65 -6.87
N ALA A 524 -0.98 20.91 -6.60
CA ALA A 524 -0.88 21.43 -5.26
C ALA A 524 -1.28 22.90 -5.16
N SER A 525 -1.75 23.28 -3.97
CA SER A 525 -2.05 24.65 -3.55
C SER A 525 -1.29 24.93 -2.25
N TYR A 526 -0.75 26.14 -2.08
CA TYR A 526 0.04 26.46 -0.89
C TYR A 526 0.04 27.95 -0.55
N ARG A 527 0.41 28.26 0.70
CA ARG A 527 0.48 29.61 1.26
C ARG A 527 1.68 29.71 2.21
N THR A 528 2.72 30.42 1.77
CA THR A 528 4.04 30.53 2.43
C THR A 528 4.04 31.34 3.73
N SER A 529 2.99 32.14 3.94
CA SER A 529 2.63 32.79 5.19
C SER A 529 1.14 33.13 5.19
N ALA A 530 0.61 33.59 6.32
CA ALA A 530 -0.76 34.07 6.39
C ALA A 530 -0.96 35.40 5.64
N SER A 531 0.09 36.13 5.23
CA SER A 531 -0.05 37.30 4.33
C SER A 531 0.10 36.96 2.84
N ASP A 532 0.89 35.94 2.48
CA ASP A 532 1.23 35.63 1.08
C ASP A 532 0.10 35.00 0.30
N ARG A 533 -0.17 35.49 -0.90
CA ARG A 533 -1.23 34.96 -1.78
C ARG A 533 -0.99 33.52 -2.22
N ILE A 534 -2.07 32.80 -2.52
CA ILE A 534 -2.05 31.36 -2.80
C ILE A 534 -1.14 31.04 -4.00
N GLY A 535 -0.05 30.30 -3.76
CA GLY A 535 0.78 29.66 -4.78
C GLY A 535 0.18 28.34 -5.26
N ARG A 536 0.67 27.82 -6.39
CA ARG A 536 0.28 26.49 -6.89
C ARG A 536 1.47 25.75 -7.47
N ALA A 537 1.41 24.43 -7.48
CA ALA A 537 2.29 23.60 -8.31
C ALA A 537 1.48 22.56 -9.10
N THR A 538 2.02 22.12 -10.24
CA THR A 538 1.40 21.08 -11.08
C THR A 538 2.48 20.28 -11.79
N SER A 539 2.22 19.01 -12.05
CA SER A 539 3.13 18.17 -12.84
C SER A 539 2.38 17.01 -13.49
N ILE A 540 2.91 16.48 -14.58
CA ILE A 540 2.53 15.16 -15.10
C ILE A 540 3.64 14.22 -14.63
N ILE A 541 3.26 13.29 -13.76
CA ILE A 541 4.16 12.42 -13.03
C ILE A 541 3.98 11.00 -13.56
N ALA A 542 5.07 10.34 -13.89
CA ALA A 542 5.04 8.94 -14.28
C ALA A 542 6.26 8.18 -13.77
N THR A 543 6.18 6.85 -13.84
CA THR A 543 7.34 5.98 -13.70
C THR A 543 8.25 6.17 -14.90
N PHE A 544 9.53 6.42 -14.63
CA PHE A 544 10.55 6.53 -15.65
C PHE A 544 10.66 5.24 -16.49
N ASP A 545 11.01 5.41 -17.75
CA ASP A 545 11.52 4.38 -18.62
C ASP A 545 12.93 3.95 -18.20
N VAL A 546 13.22 2.65 -18.30
CA VAL A 546 14.56 2.08 -18.07
C VAL A 546 14.90 1.12 -19.21
N PRO A 547 16.18 0.75 -19.43
CA PRO A 547 16.53 -0.22 -20.46
C PRO A 547 15.77 -1.54 -20.27
N GLY A 548 14.89 -1.87 -21.22
CA GLY A 548 14.07 -3.07 -21.17
C GLY A 548 12.89 -3.04 -20.19
N GLY A 549 12.36 -1.86 -19.83
CA GLY A 549 11.11 -1.77 -19.07
C GLY A 549 10.81 -0.42 -18.43
N ASN A 550 10.28 -0.47 -17.21
CA ASN A 550 9.82 0.64 -16.39
C ASN A 550 10.60 0.74 -15.06
N SER A 551 10.35 1.81 -14.30
CA SER A 551 10.87 1.99 -12.95
C SER A 551 9.89 1.60 -11.83
N ILE A 552 9.09 0.55 -12.06
CA ILE A 552 8.43 -0.27 -11.05
C ILE A 552 9.34 -1.49 -10.85
N PHE A 553 9.77 -1.77 -9.62
CA PHE A 553 10.76 -2.80 -9.31
C PHE A 553 10.21 -3.81 -8.28
N GLY A 554 10.77 -5.02 -8.31
CA GLY A 554 10.43 -6.11 -7.40
C GLY A 554 9.21 -6.95 -7.84
N PRO A 555 9.07 -8.20 -7.35
CA PRO A 555 8.13 -9.19 -7.87
C PRO A 555 6.65 -8.91 -7.58
N ASN A 556 6.30 -7.85 -6.85
CA ASN A 556 4.90 -7.45 -6.61
C ASN A 556 4.72 -5.92 -6.61
N ALA A 557 5.40 -5.23 -7.55
CA ALA A 557 5.49 -3.76 -7.61
C ALA A 557 5.94 -3.16 -6.26
N ASP A 558 6.99 -3.74 -5.69
CA ASP A 558 7.42 -3.46 -4.32
C ASP A 558 8.14 -2.11 -4.18
N ILE A 559 8.70 -1.57 -5.26
CA ILE A 559 9.17 -0.18 -5.36
C ILE A 559 8.60 0.48 -6.62
N ILE A 560 8.19 1.74 -6.52
CA ILE A 560 7.69 2.55 -7.64
C ILE A 560 8.42 3.88 -7.67
N ALA A 561 9.26 4.11 -8.67
CA ALA A 561 10.03 5.35 -8.82
C ALA A 561 9.37 6.29 -9.84
N PHE A 562 9.29 7.58 -9.51
CA PHE A 562 8.51 8.60 -10.21
C PHE A 562 9.31 9.86 -10.50
N GLY A 563 8.96 10.54 -11.59
CA GLY A 563 9.30 11.94 -11.81
C GLY A 563 8.52 12.57 -12.96
N PRO A 564 8.90 13.79 -13.37
CA PRO A 564 8.21 14.52 -14.43
C PRO A 564 8.52 13.93 -15.80
N SER A 565 7.60 13.16 -16.35
CA SER A 565 7.64 12.67 -17.73
C SER A 565 6.24 12.22 -18.15
N PRO A 566 5.55 12.98 -19.01
CA PRO A 566 4.30 12.55 -19.61
C PRO A 566 4.48 11.23 -20.35
N VAL A 567 3.74 10.23 -19.90
CA VAL A 567 3.55 8.96 -20.58
C VAL A 567 2.07 8.85 -20.93
N SER A 568 1.77 8.61 -22.20
CA SER A 568 0.42 8.30 -22.66
C SER A 568 0.44 7.09 -23.57
N SER A 569 -0.62 6.28 -23.50
CA SER A 569 -0.85 5.20 -24.44
C SER A 569 -2.09 5.51 -25.28
N THR A 570 -1.96 5.45 -26.59
CA THR A 570 -3.07 5.51 -27.54
C THR A 570 -3.40 4.11 -28.04
N THR A 571 -4.67 3.88 -28.41
CA THR A 571 -5.13 2.59 -28.95
C THR A 571 -5.99 2.81 -30.19
N THR A 572 -5.77 2.01 -31.24
CA THR A 572 -6.68 1.92 -32.38
C THR A 572 -7.77 0.89 -32.08
N GLN A 573 -8.98 1.13 -32.59
CA GLN A 573 -10.15 0.28 -32.34
C GLN A 573 -10.85 -0.07 -33.66
N SER A 574 -11.41 -1.28 -33.72
CA SER A 574 -12.32 -1.71 -34.80
C SER A 574 -13.41 -2.60 -34.20
N GLY A 575 -14.68 -2.38 -34.58
CA GLY A 575 -15.81 -3.16 -34.05
C GLY A 575 -15.99 -3.12 -32.52
N GLY A 576 -15.49 -2.08 -31.84
CA GLY A 576 -15.49 -2.00 -30.37
C GLY A 576 -14.38 -2.82 -29.67
N ILE A 577 -13.43 -3.36 -30.43
CA ILE A 577 -12.27 -4.11 -29.94
C ILE A 577 -11.00 -3.31 -30.19
N ILE A 578 -10.04 -3.32 -29.24
CA ILE A 578 -8.71 -2.72 -29.45
C ILE A 578 -7.92 -3.57 -30.46
N THR A 579 -7.44 -2.96 -31.54
CA THR A 579 -6.66 -3.63 -32.61
C THR A 579 -5.16 -3.37 -32.53
N SER A 580 -4.74 -2.27 -31.94
CA SER A 580 -3.33 -1.95 -31.67
C SER A 580 -3.22 -0.89 -30.57
N GLY A 581 -2.01 -0.71 -30.04
CA GLY A 581 -1.69 0.40 -29.16
C GLY A 581 -0.25 0.88 -29.32
N THR A 582 -0.01 2.14 -28.95
CA THR A 582 1.30 2.79 -28.99
C THR A 582 1.48 3.59 -27.71
N THR A 583 2.62 3.46 -27.04
CA THR A 583 2.95 4.27 -25.86
C THR A 583 3.99 5.33 -26.24
N THR A 584 3.70 6.59 -25.96
CA THR A 584 4.58 7.73 -26.24
C THR A 584 5.03 8.40 -24.94
N ARG A 585 6.25 8.97 -24.98
CA ARG A 585 6.89 9.63 -23.84
C ARG A 585 7.42 10.99 -24.27
N SER A 586 7.24 11.96 -23.39
CA SER A 586 7.80 13.31 -23.57
C SER A 586 8.64 13.69 -22.37
N ALA A 587 9.69 14.49 -22.62
CA ALA A 587 10.40 15.20 -21.57
C ALA A 587 9.52 16.37 -21.08
N ALA A 588 9.35 16.48 -19.77
CA ALA A 588 8.65 17.59 -19.12
C ALA A 588 9.30 17.92 -17.79
N ALA A 589 8.86 19.02 -17.20
CA ALA A 589 9.14 19.37 -15.82
C ALA A 589 7.86 19.41 -14.97
N SER A 590 8.03 19.45 -13.65
CA SER A 590 7.01 20.02 -12.79
C SER A 590 7.06 21.55 -12.89
N TYR A 591 5.92 22.21 -12.68
CA TYR A 591 5.78 23.66 -12.72
C TYR A 591 5.36 24.20 -11.37
N ASP A 592 6.14 25.13 -10.83
CA ASP A 592 5.79 25.92 -9.66
C ASP A 592 5.39 27.34 -10.10
N GLN A 593 4.28 27.83 -9.55
CA GLN A 593 3.75 29.16 -9.86
C GLN A 593 3.46 29.90 -8.54
N PRO A 594 4.51 30.34 -7.83
CA PRO A 594 4.36 31.27 -6.72
C PRO A 594 3.62 32.50 -7.22
N TYR A 595 2.80 33.08 -6.36
CA TYR A 595 1.85 34.09 -6.83
C TYR A 595 2.50 35.40 -7.28
N THR A 596 3.57 35.82 -6.60
CA THR A 596 4.37 36.99 -6.95
C THR A 596 5.14 36.82 -8.27
N GLY A 597 5.32 35.58 -8.73
CA GLY A 597 5.96 35.24 -10.01
C GLY A 597 5.00 34.48 -10.93
N LEU A 598 4.07 35.18 -11.56
CA LEU A 598 3.05 34.55 -12.41
C LEU A 598 3.60 33.83 -13.66
N VAL A 599 4.83 34.11 -14.09
CA VAL A 599 5.54 33.29 -15.09
C VAL A 599 5.83 31.89 -14.55
N GLY A 600 6.13 31.78 -13.25
CA GLY A 600 6.53 30.56 -12.55
C GLY A 600 7.91 30.05 -12.99
N THR A 601 8.28 28.89 -12.47
CA THR A 601 9.57 28.21 -12.71
C THR A 601 9.36 26.71 -12.85
N ASP A 602 10.25 26.02 -13.55
CA ASP A 602 10.29 24.58 -13.53
C ASP A 602 10.99 24.02 -12.29
N TYR A 603 10.64 22.79 -11.92
CA TYR A 603 11.36 22.01 -10.93
C TYR A 603 11.23 20.51 -11.24
N TYR A 604 12.07 19.70 -10.59
CA TYR A 604 12.09 18.25 -10.77
C TYR A 604 12.06 17.56 -9.42
N SER A 605 10.88 17.08 -9.04
CA SER A 605 10.73 16.19 -7.90
C SER A 605 10.89 14.74 -8.37
N VAL A 606 11.97 14.09 -7.93
CA VAL A 606 12.18 12.65 -8.11
C VAL A 606 11.72 11.99 -6.82
N ASN A 607 10.88 10.96 -6.92
CA ASN A 607 10.31 10.28 -5.77
C ASN A 607 10.44 8.78 -5.95
N TYR A 608 10.50 8.03 -4.87
CA TYR A 608 10.25 6.59 -4.90
C TYR A 608 9.31 6.19 -3.77
N ALA A 609 8.48 5.20 -4.02
CA ALA A 609 7.54 4.66 -3.06
C ALA A 609 7.88 3.18 -2.82
N THR A 610 8.30 2.85 -1.59
CA THR A 610 8.58 1.47 -1.16
C THR A 610 7.36 0.89 -0.46
N LYS A 611 6.98 -0.33 -0.81
CA LYS A 611 5.80 -1.00 -0.25
C LYS A 611 5.89 -1.14 1.27
N ALA A 612 4.79 -0.83 1.92
CA ALA A 612 4.60 -0.91 3.36
C ALA A 612 3.46 -1.89 3.67
N ALA A 613 3.30 -2.25 4.95
CA ALA A 613 2.15 -3.03 5.38
C ALA A 613 0.86 -2.20 5.24
N THR A 614 -0.06 -2.65 4.36
CA THR A 614 -1.40 -2.06 4.24
C THR A 614 -2.12 -2.14 5.60
N PRO A 615 -2.56 -1.03 6.20
CA PRO A 615 -3.35 -1.05 7.44
C PRO A 615 -4.64 -1.84 7.24
N SER A 616 -5.04 -2.64 8.24
CA SER A 616 -6.21 -3.53 8.14
C SER A 616 -7.56 -2.81 8.00
N THR A 617 -7.60 -1.49 8.13
CA THR A 617 -8.80 -0.65 7.91
C THR A 617 -8.96 -0.21 6.46
N VAL A 618 -7.86 -0.15 5.69
CA VAL A 618 -7.86 0.35 4.30
C VAL A 618 -8.57 -0.64 3.40
N GLY A 619 -9.52 -0.16 2.61
CA GLY A 619 -10.28 -0.99 1.67
C GLY A 619 -11.41 -1.82 2.28
N THR A 620 -11.69 -1.70 3.58
CA THR A 620 -12.69 -2.54 4.26
C THR A 620 -14.14 -2.12 3.96
N SER A 621 -14.41 -0.81 3.91
CA SER A 621 -15.73 -0.25 3.55
C SER A 621 -15.66 0.39 2.17
N ARG A 622 -16.24 -0.28 1.17
CA ARG A 622 -16.19 0.15 -0.25
C ARG A 622 -17.59 0.12 -0.84
N THR A 623 -18.34 1.20 -0.67
CA THR A 623 -19.71 1.31 -1.20
C THR A 623 -19.74 1.99 -2.56
N THR A 624 -20.67 1.56 -3.42
CA THR A 624 -21.07 2.33 -4.60
C THR A 624 -22.30 3.14 -4.20
N ARG A 625 -22.10 4.44 -3.94
CA ARG A 625 -23.16 5.34 -3.47
C ARG A 625 -23.05 6.75 -4.04
N GLU A 626 -24.21 7.41 -4.12
CA GLU A 626 -24.34 8.83 -4.36
C GLU A 626 -24.60 9.56 -3.03
N MET A 627 -23.84 10.62 -2.80
CA MET A 627 -23.90 11.47 -1.61
C MET A 627 -24.09 12.91 -2.04
N ASN A 628 -24.86 13.65 -1.26
CA ASN A 628 -25.19 15.05 -1.49
C ASN A 628 -24.67 15.88 -0.31
N GLY A 629 -24.34 17.16 -0.50
CA GLY A 629 -24.07 18.06 0.62
C GLY A 629 -23.63 19.45 0.20
N TYR A 630 -22.67 20.01 0.96
CA TYR A 630 -22.31 21.42 0.94
C TYR A 630 -20.82 21.65 0.70
N VAL A 631 -20.51 22.84 0.17
CA VAL A 631 -19.15 23.39 0.03
C VAL A 631 -19.02 24.70 0.82
N GLY A 632 -17.80 24.99 1.25
CA GLY A 632 -17.44 26.20 1.99
C GLY A 632 -15.97 26.57 1.81
N GLY A 633 -15.60 27.78 2.20
CA GLY A 633 -14.21 28.26 2.09
C GLY A 633 -14.11 29.72 1.64
N ILE A 634 -12.92 30.13 1.22
CA ILE A 634 -12.63 31.45 0.63
C ILE A 634 -11.89 31.27 -0.70
N ILE A 635 -12.25 32.08 -1.69
CA ILE A 635 -11.56 32.20 -2.97
C ILE A 635 -10.74 33.49 -2.98
N GLU A 636 -9.47 33.42 -3.39
CA GLU A 636 -8.68 34.60 -3.78
C GLU A 636 -8.82 34.83 -5.29
N GLN A 637 -9.40 35.98 -5.67
CA GLN A 637 -9.58 36.40 -7.06
C GLN A 637 -8.48 37.36 -7.48
N ARG A 638 -7.91 37.12 -8.66
CA ARG A 638 -7.25 38.12 -9.50
C ARG A 638 -8.27 38.70 -10.46
N ALA A 639 -8.42 40.02 -10.42
CA ALA A 639 -9.24 40.75 -11.37
C ALA A 639 -8.75 40.58 -12.82
N ALA A 640 -9.62 40.92 -13.78
CA ALA A 640 -9.31 40.95 -15.19
C ALA A 640 -8.13 41.89 -15.48
N GLY A 641 -7.24 41.49 -16.40
CA GLY A 641 -6.04 42.26 -16.74
C GLY A 641 -4.99 41.44 -17.48
N PRO A 642 -3.92 42.07 -18.00
CA PRO A 642 -2.95 41.43 -18.89
C PRO A 642 -2.41 40.10 -18.34
N ALA A 643 -2.33 39.07 -19.18
CA ALA A 643 -1.84 37.75 -18.77
C ALA A 643 -0.44 37.85 -18.13
N ASN A 644 -0.21 37.08 -17.07
CA ASN A 644 1.05 36.99 -16.32
C ASN A 644 1.52 38.29 -15.60
N VAL A 645 0.71 39.35 -15.52
CA VAL A 645 1.00 40.55 -14.73
C VAL A 645 0.27 40.50 -13.38
N PRO A 646 0.91 40.82 -12.23
CA PRO A 646 0.22 40.95 -10.94
C PRO A 646 -0.97 41.93 -11.04
N GLY A 647 -2.14 41.51 -10.55
CA GLY A 647 -3.39 42.29 -10.64
C GLY A 647 -3.84 42.88 -9.32
N SER A 648 -5.03 43.48 -9.29
CA SER A 648 -5.75 43.71 -8.03
C SER A 648 -6.42 42.42 -7.55
N PHE A 649 -6.63 42.33 -6.23
CA PHE A 649 -7.09 41.10 -5.61
C PHE A 649 -8.25 41.33 -4.64
N THR A 650 -9.25 40.46 -4.73
CA THR A 650 -10.40 40.42 -3.83
C THR A 650 -10.55 39.02 -3.23
N THR A 651 -11.22 38.93 -2.09
CA THR A 651 -11.55 37.64 -1.46
C THR A 651 -13.05 37.52 -1.26
N ARG A 652 -13.59 36.33 -1.52
CA ARG A 652 -15.02 36.05 -1.43
C ARG A 652 -15.27 34.71 -0.76
N THR A 653 -16.37 34.64 0.00
CA THR A 653 -16.72 33.50 0.83
C THR A 653 -17.64 32.55 0.07
N ILE A 654 -17.39 31.25 0.17
CA ILE A 654 -18.27 30.19 -0.38
C ILE A 654 -19.24 29.73 0.71
N GLY A 655 -20.49 29.43 0.32
CA GLY A 655 -21.49 28.83 1.21
C GLY A 655 -22.35 29.81 2.00
N GLY A 656 -22.55 31.02 1.45
CA GLY A 656 -23.40 32.06 2.03
C GLY A 656 -24.90 31.85 1.77
N ASN A 657 -25.57 32.89 1.30
CA ASN A 657 -27.00 32.82 0.97
C ASN A 657 -27.25 31.90 -0.23
N GLY A 658 -28.38 31.19 -0.20
CA GLY A 658 -28.77 30.29 -1.28
C GLY A 658 -28.03 28.95 -1.33
N ALA A 659 -27.18 28.62 -0.35
CA ALA A 659 -26.52 27.32 -0.27
C ALA A 659 -27.54 26.16 -0.16
N LEU A 660 -27.33 25.12 -0.96
CA LEU A 660 -28.21 23.95 -1.06
C LEU A 660 -27.49 22.67 -0.63
N PRO A 661 -28.22 21.66 -0.11
CA PRO A 661 -27.65 20.34 0.15
C PRO A 661 -27.26 19.57 -1.12
N THR A 662 -27.46 20.14 -2.31
CA THR A 662 -27.05 19.61 -3.62
C THR A 662 -25.87 20.39 -4.21
N ASP A 663 -25.26 21.32 -3.46
CA ASP A 663 -24.10 22.11 -3.91
C ASP A 663 -22.83 21.25 -4.07
N ILE A 664 -22.80 20.04 -3.52
CA ILE A 664 -21.92 18.98 -3.99
C ILE A 664 -22.67 17.65 -4.12
N VAL A 665 -22.42 16.94 -5.21
CA VAL A 665 -22.82 15.55 -5.43
C VAL A 665 -21.56 14.71 -5.60
N ILE A 666 -21.33 13.72 -4.74
CA ILE A 666 -20.20 12.78 -4.83
C ILE A 666 -20.75 11.39 -5.16
N LYS A 667 -20.25 10.79 -6.25
CA LYS A 667 -20.55 9.42 -6.67
C LYS A 667 -19.31 8.56 -6.52
N THR A 668 -19.40 7.56 -5.67
CA THR A 668 -18.37 6.54 -5.45
C THR A 668 -18.75 5.28 -6.22
N ASP A 669 -17.76 4.61 -6.82
CA ASP A 669 -17.97 3.29 -7.44
C ASP A 669 -16.85 2.33 -7.05
N SER A 670 -17.23 1.34 -6.23
CA SER A 670 -16.36 0.26 -5.77
C SER A 670 -15.95 -0.72 -6.86
N THR A 671 -16.65 -0.74 -8.01
CA THR A 671 -16.36 -1.62 -9.14
C THR A 671 -15.27 -1.04 -10.04
N SER A 672 -15.41 0.21 -10.50
CA SER A 672 -14.40 0.87 -11.34
C SER A 672 -13.23 1.49 -10.55
N ASN A 673 -13.28 1.45 -9.20
CA ASN A 673 -12.35 2.12 -8.30
C ASN A 673 -12.30 3.64 -8.47
N ARG A 674 -13.43 4.27 -8.82
CA ARG A 674 -13.51 5.71 -9.13
C ARG A 674 -14.42 6.48 -8.18
N VAL A 675 -14.14 7.78 -8.14
CA VAL A 675 -15.04 8.79 -7.60
C VAL A 675 -15.24 9.89 -8.65
N GLU A 676 -16.46 10.41 -8.72
CA GLU A 676 -16.83 11.60 -9.48
C GLU A 676 -17.51 12.58 -8.52
N ALA A 677 -17.21 13.87 -8.63
CA ALA A 677 -17.88 14.90 -7.86
C ALA A 677 -18.32 16.05 -8.77
N VAL A 678 -19.53 16.53 -8.56
CA VAL A 678 -20.03 17.77 -9.16
C VAL A 678 -20.19 18.78 -8.04
N LEU A 679 -19.43 19.87 -8.09
CA LEU A 679 -19.52 20.98 -7.13
C LEU A 679 -20.21 22.14 -7.82
N THR A 680 -21.31 22.64 -7.26
CA THR A 680 -21.98 23.87 -7.70
C THR A 680 -21.90 24.90 -6.59
N VAL A 681 -21.09 25.94 -6.80
CA VAL A 681 -21.04 27.10 -5.92
C VAL A 681 -22.10 28.11 -6.37
N GLN A 682 -23.13 28.28 -5.55
CA GLN A 682 -24.09 29.37 -5.69
C GLN A 682 -23.42 30.70 -5.31
N GLN A 683 -23.85 31.79 -5.94
CA GLN A 683 -23.35 33.15 -5.66
C GLN A 683 -21.80 33.21 -5.69
N PHE A 684 -21.19 32.59 -6.71
CA PHE A 684 -19.76 32.47 -6.89
C PHE A 684 -19.05 33.83 -6.97
N ASP A 685 -19.72 34.90 -7.41
CA ASP A 685 -19.28 36.29 -7.38
C ASP A 685 -19.61 37.05 -6.07
N GLY A 686 -20.30 36.40 -5.14
CA GLY A 686 -20.94 37.02 -3.99
C GLY A 686 -22.34 37.61 -4.27
N ALA A 687 -22.91 37.36 -5.45
CA ALA A 687 -24.20 37.90 -5.87
C ALA A 687 -25.12 36.85 -6.53
N SER A 688 -25.01 36.62 -7.84
CA SER A 688 -25.97 35.79 -8.61
C SER A 688 -25.32 34.79 -9.57
N THR A 689 -24.02 34.91 -9.85
CA THR A 689 -23.32 33.96 -10.73
C THR A 689 -23.23 32.60 -10.05
N SER A 690 -23.60 31.51 -10.74
CA SER A 690 -23.23 30.16 -10.31
C SER A 690 -21.96 29.67 -11.00
N ALA A 691 -21.24 28.78 -10.32
CA ALA A 691 -20.07 28.09 -10.85
C ALA A 691 -20.19 26.58 -10.61
N THR A 692 -20.13 25.78 -11.68
CA THR A 692 -20.17 24.32 -11.60
C THR A 692 -18.85 23.71 -12.05
N PHE A 693 -18.33 22.75 -11.28
CA PHE A 693 -17.07 22.03 -11.51
C PHE A 693 -17.31 20.52 -11.50
N GLN A 694 -16.85 19.80 -12.52
CA GLN A 694 -16.88 18.34 -12.59
C GLN A 694 -15.49 17.76 -12.33
N ILE A 695 -15.30 17.16 -11.17
CA ILE A 695 -14.03 16.66 -10.65
C ILE A 695 -14.02 15.13 -10.71
N GLY A 696 -12.99 14.53 -11.33
CA GLY A 696 -12.89 13.09 -11.55
C GLY A 696 -13.72 12.59 -12.73
N GLY A 697 -14.43 11.47 -12.52
CA GLY A 697 -15.26 10.84 -13.54
C GLY A 697 -15.37 9.32 -13.40
N GLN A 698 -16.56 8.78 -13.65
CA GLN A 698 -16.78 7.34 -13.86
C GLN A 698 -16.48 6.90 -15.32
N ASN A 699 -16.36 7.86 -16.24
CA ASN A 699 -16.19 7.60 -17.67
C ASN A 699 -14.78 7.13 -18.06
N ILE A 700 -14.76 6.06 -18.85
CA ILE A 700 -13.64 5.11 -18.99
C ILE A 700 -12.48 5.57 -19.88
N GLY A 701 -12.71 6.53 -20.77
CA GLY A 701 -11.75 6.92 -21.81
C GLY A 701 -10.64 7.88 -21.37
N ARG A 702 -10.42 8.11 -20.06
CA ARG A 702 -9.56 9.22 -19.59
C ARG A 702 -8.75 8.90 -18.33
N ILE A 703 -7.45 8.68 -18.54
CA ILE A 703 -6.45 8.30 -17.54
C ILE A 703 -6.23 9.38 -16.45
N GLY A 704 -6.02 8.96 -15.21
CA GLY A 704 -5.37 9.69 -14.11
C GLY A 704 -6.26 10.67 -13.33
N ARG A 705 -7.57 10.44 -13.22
CA ARG A 705 -8.54 11.48 -12.80
C ARG A 705 -9.15 11.32 -11.41
N SER A 706 -9.35 10.09 -10.97
CA SER A 706 -9.74 9.78 -9.59
C SER A 706 -9.29 8.38 -9.18
N SER A 707 -9.19 8.19 -7.87
CA SER A 707 -8.93 6.92 -7.20
C SER A 707 -9.86 6.81 -6.00
N PHE A 708 -10.51 5.65 -5.87
CA PHE A 708 -11.37 5.29 -4.74
C PHE A 708 -10.79 4.04 -4.07
N VAL A 709 -10.14 4.25 -2.92
CA VAL A 709 -9.50 3.21 -2.11
C VAL A 709 -10.53 2.62 -1.14
N ASP A 710 -11.28 3.49 -0.46
CA ASP A 710 -12.45 3.15 0.34
C ASP A 710 -13.34 4.38 0.58
N ASP A 711 -14.45 4.19 1.30
CA ASP A 711 -15.42 5.23 1.65
C ASP A 711 -14.80 6.45 2.37
N THR A 712 -13.62 6.28 2.99
CA THR A 712 -12.89 7.32 3.74
C THR A 712 -11.65 7.84 3.01
N ILE A 713 -11.10 7.08 2.06
CA ILE A 713 -9.87 7.35 1.32
C ILE A 713 -10.17 7.36 -0.19
N TYR A 714 -10.32 8.57 -0.71
CA TYR A 714 -10.41 8.85 -2.14
C TYR A 714 -9.89 10.26 -2.48
N ALA A 715 -9.55 10.46 -3.75
CA ALA A 715 -9.19 11.75 -4.30
C ALA A 715 -9.57 11.87 -5.78
N ALA A 716 -9.83 13.09 -6.24
CA ALA A 716 -10.20 13.38 -7.62
C ALA A 716 -9.68 14.75 -8.08
N ARG A 717 -9.46 14.90 -9.39
CA ARG A 717 -9.07 16.16 -10.03
C ARG A 717 -9.91 16.49 -11.25
N ASP A 718 -10.04 17.77 -11.53
CA ASP A 718 -10.74 18.28 -12.71
C ASP A 718 -10.07 17.76 -14.01
N ARG A 719 -10.86 17.77 -15.06
CA ARG A 719 -10.52 17.26 -16.39
C ARG A 719 -9.52 18.22 -17.05
N GLY A 720 -8.23 17.90 -16.88
CA GLY A 720 -7.16 18.52 -17.65
C GLY A 720 -7.45 18.53 -19.16
N PHE A 721 -7.11 19.64 -19.81
CA PHE A 721 -7.42 20.02 -21.19
C PHE A 721 -7.29 18.84 -22.16
N SER A 722 -8.43 18.40 -22.68
CA SER A 722 -8.51 17.53 -23.86
C SER A 722 -9.34 18.27 -24.89
N THR A 723 -8.72 18.68 -25.99
CA THR A 723 -9.38 19.30 -27.13
C THR A 723 -10.58 18.45 -27.56
N GLY A 724 -11.78 19.03 -27.62
CA GLY A 724 -13.01 18.32 -28.03
C GLY A 724 -13.81 17.59 -26.94
N GLY A 725 -13.49 17.75 -25.65
CA GLY A 725 -14.37 17.27 -24.56
C GLY A 725 -15.48 18.27 -24.21
N PRO A 726 -16.64 17.84 -23.65
CA PRO A 726 -17.62 18.75 -23.07
C PRO A 726 -16.99 19.52 -21.89
N ALA A 727 -17.41 20.76 -21.69
CA ALA A 727 -16.90 21.62 -20.63
C ALA A 727 -17.17 21.03 -19.24
N THR A 728 -16.13 20.89 -18.43
CA THR A 728 -16.23 20.45 -17.02
C THR A 728 -16.30 21.58 -16.03
N THR A 729 -16.18 22.81 -16.51
CA THR A 729 -16.34 24.00 -15.69
C THR A 729 -17.18 25.02 -16.45
N THR A 730 -18.18 25.55 -15.77
CA THR A 730 -19.06 26.63 -16.25
C THR A 730 -19.13 27.68 -15.17
N ILE A 731 -18.80 28.94 -15.50
CA ILE A 731 -18.81 30.07 -14.55
C ILE A 731 -19.33 31.30 -15.27
N GLY A 732 -20.48 31.85 -14.86
CA GLY A 732 -21.01 33.10 -15.44
C GLY A 732 -21.09 33.08 -16.98
N GLY A 733 -21.60 31.99 -17.55
CA GLY A 733 -21.67 31.78 -19.01
C GLY A 733 -20.35 31.44 -19.71
N SER A 734 -19.20 31.60 -19.05
CA SER A 734 -17.90 31.18 -19.59
C SER A 734 -17.77 29.65 -19.51
N THR A 735 -17.32 29.02 -20.61
CA THR A 735 -17.17 27.56 -20.74
C THR A 735 -16.04 27.21 -21.71
N GLY A 736 -15.73 25.92 -21.85
CA GLY A 736 -14.88 25.43 -22.95
C GLY A 736 -13.46 25.97 -22.91
N ALA A 737 -13.02 26.61 -24.00
CA ALA A 737 -11.66 27.14 -24.11
C ALA A 737 -11.39 28.36 -23.20
N ASP A 738 -12.44 29.07 -22.78
CA ASP A 738 -12.32 30.30 -21.96
C ASP A 738 -12.21 30.05 -20.45
N ILE A 739 -12.32 28.79 -20.00
CA ILE A 739 -11.98 28.41 -18.62
C ILE A 739 -11.04 27.20 -18.63
N THR A 740 -9.91 27.31 -17.94
CA THR A 740 -9.11 26.15 -17.54
C THR A 740 -9.13 25.99 -16.03
N SER A 741 -9.98 25.09 -15.54
CA SER A 741 -9.95 24.63 -14.15
C SER A 741 -8.88 23.56 -13.94
N ARG A 742 -8.21 23.64 -12.80
CA ARG A 742 -7.29 22.63 -12.25
C ARG A 742 -7.66 22.34 -10.80
N THR A 743 -8.95 22.40 -10.47
CA THR A 743 -9.42 22.09 -9.12
C THR A 743 -9.30 20.60 -8.82
N PHE A 744 -9.23 20.26 -7.54
CA PHE A 744 -9.10 18.90 -7.06
C PHE A 744 -9.65 18.78 -5.64
N LEU A 745 -10.08 17.58 -5.27
CA LEU A 745 -10.62 17.24 -3.96
C LEU A 745 -9.90 16.04 -3.35
N VAL A 746 -9.75 16.08 -2.04
CA VAL A 746 -9.11 15.05 -1.23
C VAL A 746 -10.00 14.79 -0.01
N SER A 747 -10.38 13.53 0.22
CA SER A 747 -11.06 13.09 1.44
C SER A 747 -10.18 13.29 2.68
N TYR A 748 -10.78 13.55 3.85
CA TYR A 748 -10.01 13.71 5.08
C TYR A 748 -9.15 12.47 5.42
N GLY A 749 -9.68 11.26 5.21
CA GLY A 749 -8.98 10.01 5.52
C GLY A 749 -7.72 9.77 4.69
N ALA A 750 -7.59 10.41 3.52
CA ALA A 750 -6.38 10.29 2.69
C ALA A 750 -5.16 11.03 3.29
N ALA A 751 -5.37 12.08 4.09
CA ALA A 751 -4.33 12.81 4.82
C ALA A 751 -4.90 13.47 6.10
N PRO A 752 -5.17 12.69 7.16
CA PRO A 752 -5.91 13.15 8.33
C PRO A 752 -5.05 14.03 9.26
N VAL A 753 -5.22 15.36 9.14
CA VAL A 753 -4.54 16.38 9.96
C VAL A 753 -5.07 16.49 11.40
N ALA A 754 -5.08 15.36 12.12
CA ALA A 754 -5.65 15.28 13.48
C ALA A 754 -4.96 16.21 14.49
N SER A 755 -3.65 16.47 14.36
CA SER A 755 -2.91 17.40 15.21
C SER A 755 -3.45 18.84 15.12
N PHE A 756 -3.70 19.32 13.89
CA PHE A 756 -4.29 20.65 13.67
C PHE A 756 -5.64 20.83 14.38
N PHE A 757 -6.49 19.80 14.37
CA PHE A 757 -7.76 19.85 15.11
C PHE A 757 -7.55 19.80 16.64
N ALA A 758 -6.66 18.94 17.12
CA ALA A 758 -6.33 18.82 18.54
C ALA A 758 -5.73 20.12 19.11
N GLU A 759 -4.87 20.81 18.35
CA GLU A 759 -4.31 22.13 18.69
C GLU A 759 -5.39 23.23 18.82
N GLN A 760 -6.54 23.05 18.17
CA GLN A 760 -7.71 23.93 18.30
C GLN A 760 -8.73 23.44 19.35
N GLY A 761 -8.43 22.36 20.07
CA GLY A 761 -9.35 21.75 21.05
C GLY A 761 -10.55 21.01 20.42
N VAL A 762 -10.42 20.57 19.17
CA VAL A 762 -11.50 19.97 18.38
C VAL A 762 -11.19 18.51 18.06
N THR A 763 -12.21 17.65 18.14
CA THR A 763 -12.15 16.28 17.62
C THR A 763 -13.03 16.21 16.36
N PRO A 764 -12.48 15.88 15.18
CA PRO A 764 -13.29 15.67 13.99
C PRO A 764 -14.28 14.52 14.18
N CYS A 765 -15.46 14.63 13.57
CA CYS A 765 -16.40 13.51 13.60
C CYS A 765 -15.88 12.37 12.71
N THR A 766 -15.94 11.12 13.21
CA THR A 766 -15.68 9.91 12.40
C THR A 766 -16.80 9.69 11.37
N CYS A 767 -18.06 9.78 11.81
CA CYS A 767 -19.25 9.95 10.98
C CYS A 767 -19.29 9.06 9.72
N ASP A 768 -19.14 7.75 9.85
CA ASP A 768 -18.93 6.78 8.74
C ASP A 768 -19.99 6.80 7.60
N PHE A 769 -21.18 7.33 7.88
CA PHE A 769 -22.30 7.52 6.94
C PHE A 769 -22.21 8.85 6.14
N MET A 770 -21.20 9.68 6.43
CA MET A 770 -20.84 10.90 5.73
C MET A 770 -19.39 10.83 5.25
N THR A 771 -19.00 11.82 4.46
CA THR A 771 -17.61 12.10 4.11
C THR A 771 -17.38 13.59 4.03
N TRP A 772 -16.16 14.02 4.28
CA TRP A 772 -15.75 15.41 4.21
C TRP A 772 -14.26 15.50 3.87
N GLY A 773 -13.82 16.70 3.50
CA GLY A 773 -12.42 16.94 3.22
C GLY A 773 -12.19 18.27 2.54
N TRP A 774 -11.16 18.28 1.70
CA TRP A 774 -10.54 19.49 1.18
C TRP A 774 -10.78 19.62 -0.32
N TRP A 775 -11.07 20.84 -0.76
CA TRP A 775 -11.14 21.27 -2.15
C TRP A 775 -10.12 22.38 -2.38
N SER A 776 -9.40 22.34 -3.49
CA SER A 776 -8.30 23.29 -3.77
C SER A 776 -8.01 23.38 -5.26
N GLY A 777 -7.23 24.39 -5.65
CA GLY A 777 -6.68 24.50 -6.98
C GLY A 777 -6.80 25.90 -7.58
N ASP A 778 -6.84 25.94 -8.90
CA ASP A 778 -6.61 27.14 -9.71
C ASP A 778 -7.55 27.13 -10.92
N ILE A 779 -8.17 28.27 -11.21
CA ILE A 779 -9.10 28.47 -12.31
C ILE A 779 -8.56 29.65 -13.13
N ILE A 780 -8.14 29.40 -14.36
CA ILE A 780 -7.67 30.44 -15.29
C ILE A 780 -8.80 30.79 -16.24
N TYR A 781 -9.03 32.09 -16.41
CA TYR A 781 -9.97 32.61 -17.39
C TYR A 781 -9.21 33.06 -18.64
N GLY A 782 -9.69 32.65 -19.82
CA GLY A 782 -9.18 33.11 -21.11
C GLY A 782 -9.55 34.57 -21.38
N SER A 783 -9.05 35.11 -22.49
CA SER A 783 -9.38 36.47 -22.93
C SER A 783 -10.85 36.63 -23.35
N GLY A 784 -11.52 35.55 -23.77
CA GLY A 784 -12.94 35.54 -24.14
C GLY A 784 -13.90 35.24 -22.98
N SER A 785 -13.42 35.01 -21.75
CA SER A 785 -14.29 34.73 -20.61
C SER A 785 -15.21 35.92 -20.31
N ALA A 786 -16.52 35.71 -20.43
CA ALA A 786 -17.55 36.68 -20.05
C ALA A 786 -17.55 37.02 -18.53
N TYR A 787 -16.94 36.19 -17.69
CA TYR A 787 -16.94 36.36 -16.23
C TYR A 787 -15.75 37.20 -15.73
N ASN A 788 -14.53 36.85 -16.12
CA ASN A 788 -13.31 37.50 -15.60
C ASN A 788 -12.16 37.46 -16.64
N PRO A 789 -12.22 38.22 -17.74
CA PRO A 789 -11.29 38.10 -18.87
C PRO A 789 -9.81 38.16 -18.46
N ASN A 790 -9.01 37.15 -18.82
CA ASN A 790 -7.60 36.98 -18.43
C ASN A 790 -7.35 36.98 -16.90
N GLY A 791 -8.40 36.92 -16.08
CA GLY A 791 -8.34 36.84 -14.63
C GLY A 791 -7.98 35.43 -14.13
N ARG A 792 -8.04 35.24 -12.82
CA ARG A 792 -7.74 33.93 -12.21
C ARG A 792 -8.36 33.83 -10.82
N ASP A 793 -8.82 32.64 -10.44
CA ASP A 793 -9.18 32.32 -9.06
C ASP A 793 -8.29 31.22 -8.50
N ARG A 794 -8.02 31.27 -7.19
CA ARG A 794 -7.33 30.20 -6.45
C ARG A 794 -8.02 29.88 -5.13
N LEU A 795 -7.99 28.60 -4.78
CA LEU A 795 -8.48 28.05 -3.52
C LEU A 795 -7.37 27.22 -2.86
N ASN A 796 -7.26 27.32 -1.54
CA ASN A 796 -6.33 26.54 -0.74
C ASN A 796 -7.04 26.09 0.54
N LEU A 797 -7.18 24.77 0.71
CA LEU A 797 -7.90 24.15 1.82
C LEU A 797 -9.33 24.73 2.03
N ALA A 798 -10.05 24.99 0.93
CA ALA A 798 -11.51 25.09 0.99
C ALA A 798 -12.09 23.72 1.36
N THR A 799 -13.34 23.65 1.81
CA THR A 799 -13.88 22.45 2.44
C THR A 799 -15.18 21.97 1.79
N TYR A 800 -15.45 20.68 1.90
CA TYR A 800 -16.72 20.08 1.50
C TYR A 800 -17.17 19.05 2.55
N VAL A 801 -18.48 18.80 2.59
CA VAL A 801 -19.11 17.71 3.35
C VAL A 801 -20.26 17.13 2.53
N ALA A 802 -20.41 15.80 2.54
CA ALA A 802 -21.47 15.10 1.84
C ALA A 802 -21.91 13.83 2.59
N GLY A 803 -23.13 13.39 2.37
CA GLY A 803 -23.68 12.15 2.93
C GLY A 803 -25.00 11.75 2.27
N THR A 804 -25.62 10.70 2.78
CA THR A 804 -26.98 10.33 2.36
C THR A 804 -27.98 11.21 3.11
N LEU A 805 -28.69 12.07 2.37
CA LEU A 805 -29.68 12.98 2.96
C LEU A 805 -30.87 12.19 3.54
N SER A 806 -31.37 12.65 4.69
CA SER A 806 -32.56 12.08 5.33
C SER A 806 -33.79 12.22 4.43
N ASN A 807 -34.63 11.16 4.41
CA ASN A 807 -35.94 11.22 3.79
C ASN A 807 -36.86 12.13 4.61
N VAL A 808 -37.53 13.06 3.93
CA VAL A 808 -38.46 14.02 4.55
C VAL A 808 -39.60 13.32 5.28
N ALA A 809 -40.07 12.16 4.79
CA ALA A 809 -41.10 11.37 5.46
C ALA A 809 -40.66 10.92 6.87
N ASP A 810 -39.42 10.45 7.03
CA ASP A 810 -38.91 9.99 8.32
C ASP A 810 -38.72 11.15 9.31
N LEU A 811 -38.27 12.32 8.81
CA LEU A 811 -38.21 13.54 9.62
C LEU A 811 -39.61 13.99 10.09
N ASN A 812 -40.64 13.73 9.29
CA ASN A 812 -42.04 14.01 9.65
C ASN A 812 -42.58 13.00 10.67
N THR A 813 -42.14 11.74 10.62
CA THR A 813 -42.39 10.75 11.68
C THR A 813 -41.74 11.18 13.00
N LEU A 814 -40.47 11.58 13.00
CA LEU A 814 -39.76 12.09 14.19
C LEU A 814 -40.41 13.35 14.78
N ASN A 815 -40.96 14.22 13.93
CA ASN A 815 -41.74 15.40 14.32
C ASN A 815 -43.03 15.02 15.08
N THR A 816 -43.82 14.08 14.55
CA THR A 816 -45.02 13.54 15.22
C THR A 816 -44.69 12.84 16.55
N MET A 817 -43.54 12.16 16.63
CA MET A 817 -43.05 11.52 17.86
C MET A 817 -42.55 12.53 18.92
N GLY A 818 -42.43 13.82 18.60
CA GLY A 818 -41.84 14.83 19.50
C GLY A 818 -40.36 14.59 19.80
N ALA A 819 -39.65 13.88 18.92
CA ALA A 819 -38.28 13.44 19.17
C ALA A 819 -37.30 14.61 19.39
N THR A 820 -36.24 14.38 20.16
CA THR A 820 -35.14 15.32 20.37
C THR A 820 -33.79 14.62 20.16
N ALA A 821 -32.77 15.39 19.78
CA ALA A 821 -31.41 14.90 19.59
C ALA A 821 -30.40 16.04 19.74
N THR A 822 -29.25 15.77 20.36
CA THR A 822 -28.11 16.68 20.35
C THR A 822 -27.08 16.16 19.36
N TYR A 823 -26.78 16.97 18.34
CA TYR A 823 -25.75 16.68 17.35
C TYR A 823 -24.46 17.39 17.75
N THR A 824 -23.36 16.64 17.85
CA THR A 824 -22.04 17.19 18.20
C THR A 824 -21.01 16.76 17.16
N GLY A 825 -20.06 17.65 16.88
CA GLY A 825 -19.00 17.40 15.90
C GLY A 825 -18.11 18.61 15.72
N HIS A 826 -17.68 18.84 14.48
CA HIS A 826 -16.64 19.81 14.15
C HIS A 826 -17.08 20.78 13.06
N MET A 827 -16.40 21.93 13.04
CA MET A 827 -16.42 22.95 12.00
C MET A 827 -14.99 23.13 11.50
N VAL A 828 -14.82 23.37 10.20
CA VAL A 828 -13.52 23.66 9.58
C VAL A 828 -13.72 24.59 8.39
N GLY A 829 -12.83 25.57 8.20
CA GLY A 829 -12.98 26.53 7.12
C GLY A 829 -11.82 27.51 6.98
N ASN A 830 -11.87 28.29 5.90
CA ASN A 830 -10.93 29.38 5.67
C ASN A 830 -11.38 30.64 6.42
N VAL A 831 -10.39 31.39 6.92
CA VAL A 831 -10.54 32.69 7.57
C VAL A 831 -9.75 33.72 6.78
N GLN A 832 -10.30 34.90 6.60
CA GLN A 832 -9.58 36.14 6.25
C GLN A 832 -9.79 37.13 7.40
N ASN A 833 -8.69 37.54 8.04
CA ASN A 833 -8.66 38.50 9.14
C ASN A 833 -7.65 39.61 8.82
N GLY A 834 -8.14 40.79 8.44
CA GLY A 834 -7.30 41.87 7.88
C GLY A 834 -6.57 41.40 6.63
N ALA A 835 -5.24 41.52 6.61
CA ALA A 835 -4.40 40.98 5.54
C ALA A 835 -4.17 39.46 5.64
N SER A 836 -4.44 38.84 6.80
CA SER A 836 -4.14 37.42 7.04
C SER A 836 -5.19 36.49 6.46
N SER A 837 -4.78 35.38 5.83
CA SER A 837 -5.65 34.29 5.39
C SER A 837 -5.10 32.94 5.82
N TYR A 838 -5.93 32.11 6.44
CA TYR A 838 -5.53 30.84 7.08
C TYR A 838 -6.73 29.88 7.19
N VAL A 839 -6.49 28.66 7.70
CA VAL A 839 -7.52 27.67 8.04
C VAL A 839 -7.68 27.63 9.56
N ALA A 840 -8.93 27.57 10.02
CA ALA A 840 -9.28 27.37 11.42
C ALA A 840 -10.25 26.19 11.58
N ALA A 841 -10.29 25.63 12.78
CA ALA A 841 -11.26 24.62 13.20
C ALA A 841 -12.13 25.15 14.35
N GLY A 842 -13.19 24.42 14.66
CA GLY A 842 -14.10 24.75 15.74
C GLY A 842 -15.04 23.59 16.12
N SER A 843 -15.74 23.73 17.24
CA SER A 843 -16.71 22.72 17.71
C SER A 843 -18.13 23.04 17.22
N TYR A 844 -18.84 22.04 16.71
CA TYR A 844 -20.27 22.16 16.40
C TYR A 844 -21.10 21.47 17.50
N THR A 845 -22.14 22.13 18.02
CA THR A 845 -23.22 21.47 18.76
C THR A 845 -24.56 22.12 18.42
N ASN A 846 -25.58 21.29 18.19
CA ASN A 846 -26.95 21.73 17.94
C ASN A 846 -27.93 20.81 18.68
N ALA A 847 -28.61 21.35 19.69
CA ALA A 847 -29.64 20.64 20.45
C ALA A 847 -31.00 20.82 19.75
N TRP A 848 -31.44 19.79 19.03
CA TRP A 848 -32.59 19.83 18.12
C TRP A 848 -33.85 19.20 18.72
N SER A 849 -35.00 19.80 18.44
CA SER A 849 -36.32 19.23 18.71
C SER A 849 -37.13 19.14 17.42
N PHE A 850 -37.51 17.92 17.03
CA PHE A 850 -38.20 17.65 15.78
C PHE A 850 -39.65 18.17 15.80
N GLY A 851 -40.31 18.25 16.96
CA GLY A 851 -41.67 18.80 17.10
C GLY A 851 -41.82 20.26 16.64
N PRO A 852 -41.11 21.24 17.26
CA PRO A 852 -41.08 22.63 16.82
C PRO A 852 -40.17 22.88 15.60
N ARG A 853 -39.38 21.87 15.18
CA ARG A 853 -38.40 21.94 14.07
C ARG A 853 -37.35 23.03 14.26
N THR A 854 -36.88 23.18 15.49
CA THR A 854 -35.87 24.15 15.90
C THR A 854 -34.71 23.47 16.61
N GLY A 855 -33.53 24.09 16.52
CA GLY A 855 -32.34 23.70 17.24
C GLY A 855 -31.65 24.87 17.91
N ASN A 856 -31.09 24.64 19.09
CA ASN A 856 -30.22 25.59 19.78
C ASN A 856 -28.76 25.30 19.40
N ALA A 857 -28.23 26.08 18.46
CA ALA A 857 -26.85 25.97 18.01
C ALA A 857 -25.92 26.68 19.01
N ASN A 858 -24.89 25.98 19.45
CA ASN A 858 -23.82 26.49 20.31
C ASN A 858 -22.51 25.98 19.71
N VAL A 859 -21.76 26.88 19.09
CA VAL A 859 -20.60 26.53 18.28
C VAL A 859 -19.40 27.41 18.59
N THR A 860 -18.19 26.92 18.31
CA THR A 860 -16.96 27.72 18.38
C THR A 860 -16.29 27.74 17.03
N PHE A 861 -15.61 28.83 16.68
CA PHE A 861 -14.78 28.94 15.47
C PHE A 861 -13.84 30.16 15.53
N ASP A 862 -12.55 29.98 15.19
CA ASP A 862 -11.51 31.03 15.23
C ASP A 862 -11.51 31.80 16.57
N GLY A 863 -11.44 31.07 17.68
CA GLY A 863 -11.39 31.62 19.04
C GLY A 863 -12.66 32.32 19.56
N ALA A 864 -13.72 32.45 18.74
CA ALA A 864 -15.00 33.00 19.14
C ALA A 864 -16.06 31.90 19.36
N SER A 865 -16.99 32.15 20.27
CA SER A 865 -18.18 31.31 20.47
C SER A 865 -19.40 31.98 19.81
N TYR A 866 -20.31 31.21 19.23
CA TYR A 866 -21.53 31.72 18.59
C TYR A 866 -22.73 30.89 19.06
N SER A 867 -23.84 31.56 19.39
CA SER A 867 -25.05 30.89 19.88
C SER A 867 -26.33 31.48 19.28
N GLY A 868 -27.38 30.65 19.20
CA GLY A 868 -28.68 31.07 18.72
C GLY A 868 -29.49 29.95 18.04
N VAL A 869 -30.58 30.34 17.38
CA VAL A 869 -31.61 29.40 16.92
C VAL A 869 -31.43 29.03 15.45
N THR A 870 -31.40 27.73 15.17
CA THR A 870 -31.61 27.15 13.84
C THR A 870 -33.04 26.64 13.69
N LYS A 871 -33.57 26.62 12.46
CA LYS A 871 -34.93 26.19 12.16
C LYS A 871 -34.99 25.51 10.78
N GLN A 872 -35.79 24.45 10.68
CA GLN A 872 -36.23 23.88 9.41
C GLN A 872 -37.51 24.62 9.02
N PRO A 873 -37.50 25.43 7.93
CA PRO A 873 -38.58 26.38 7.65
C PRO A 873 -39.92 25.74 7.28
N ASN A 874 -39.93 24.52 6.75
CA ASN A 874 -41.15 23.76 6.44
C ASN A 874 -40.91 22.23 6.49
N ALA A 875 -42.00 21.46 6.50
CA ALA A 875 -41.99 20.00 6.60
C ALA A 875 -41.77 19.26 5.27
N ALA A 876 -41.49 19.97 4.17
CA ALA A 876 -41.28 19.40 2.83
C ALA A 876 -39.79 19.31 2.43
N ILE A 877 -38.88 19.81 3.26
CA ILE A 877 -37.43 19.78 3.02
C ILE A 877 -36.69 19.09 4.18
N ASN A 878 -35.46 18.62 3.92
CA ASN A 878 -34.56 18.03 4.93
C ASN A 878 -33.47 19.00 5.42
N ALA A 879 -33.57 20.28 5.05
CA ALA A 879 -32.63 21.35 5.38
C ALA A 879 -33.12 22.26 6.52
N PHE A 880 -32.17 22.89 7.21
CA PHE A 880 -32.35 23.90 8.24
C PHE A 880 -31.35 25.04 8.06
N SER A 881 -31.66 26.21 8.62
CA SER A 881 -30.73 27.35 8.65
C SER A 881 -30.91 28.18 9.92
N THR A 882 -30.01 29.11 10.17
CA THR A 882 -30.13 30.10 11.26
C THR A 882 -31.33 31.03 11.05
N VAL A 883 -32.18 31.20 12.07
CA VAL A 883 -33.33 32.13 12.04
C VAL A 883 -32.87 33.58 11.95
N SER A 884 -31.72 33.88 12.55
CA SER A 884 -30.97 35.13 12.42
C SER A 884 -29.49 34.79 12.64
N PRO A 885 -28.53 35.57 12.08
CA PRO A 885 -27.11 35.29 12.28
C PRO A 885 -26.76 35.15 13.77
N LEU A 886 -26.10 34.05 14.12
CA LEU A 886 -25.68 33.75 15.49
C LEU A 886 -24.72 34.84 15.96
N SER A 887 -25.00 35.43 17.12
CA SER A 887 -24.16 36.47 17.69
C SER A 887 -22.89 35.87 18.29
N SER A 888 -21.77 36.54 18.08
CA SER A 888 -20.51 36.15 18.71
C SER A 888 -20.47 36.57 20.18
N THR A 889 -19.96 35.68 21.02
CA THR A 889 -19.48 35.95 22.37
C THR A 889 -17.96 35.78 22.39
N GLY A 890 -17.26 36.69 23.08
CA GLY A 890 -15.79 36.75 23.14
C GLY A 890 -15.11 37.71 22.14
N ILE A 891 -15.67 37.92 20.95
CA ILE A 891 -15.16 38.91 19.97
C ILE A 891 -16.33 39.73 19.43
N ALA A 892 -16.37 41.04 19.72
CA ALA A 892 -17.48 41.90 19.32
C ALA A 892 -17.58 42.07 17.79
N GLY A 893 -18.81 42.15 17.27
CA GLY A 893 -19.08 42.49 15.87
C GLY A 893 -18.85 41.37 14.85
N ARG A 894 -18.66 40.11 15.28
CA ARG A 894 -18.74 38.94 14.39
C ARG A 894 -20.16 38.36 14.43
N SER A 895 -20.63 37.79 13.33
CA SER A 895 -21.88 37.02 13.29
C SER A 895 -21.77 35.85 12.32
N MET A 896 -22.42 34.74 12.64
CA MET A 896 -22.34 33.49 11.87
C MET A 896 -23.69 33.07 11.30
N THR A 897 -23.73 32.77 10.00
CA THR A 897 -24.85 32.09 9.34
C THR A 897 -24.50 30.63 9.16
N ILE A 898 -25.45 29.72 9.43
CA ILE A 898 -25.31 28.26 9.23
C ILE A 898 -26.45 27.80 8.33
N ASN A 899 -26.12 27.01 7.29
CA ASN A 899 -27.08 26.24 6.50
C ASN A 899 -26.69 24.76 6.58
N GLY A 900 -27.64 23.87 6.81
CA GLY A 900 -27.35 22.43 6.87
C GLY A 900 -28.55 21.54 6.59
N SER A 901 -28.31 20.24 6.56
CA SER A 901 -29.33 19.21 6.37
C SER A 901 -29.11 18.03 7.29
N PHE A 902 -30.20 17.30 7.52
CA PHE A 902 -30.16 15.99 8.17
C PHE A 902 -29.65 14.92 7.20
N VAL A 903 -28.86 14.00 7.75
CA VAL A 903 -28.38 12.80 7.06
C VAL A 903 -28.76 11.54 7.81
N SER A 904 -29.03 10.48 7.05
CA SER A 904 -29.33 9.15 7.56
C SER A 904 -28.07 8.28 7.64
N SER A 905 -28.14 7.27 8.50
CA SER A 905 -27.33 6.06 8.42
C SER A 905 -28.25 4.88 8.04
N PRO A 906 -27.71 3.68 7.74
CA PRO A 906 -28.54 2.50 7.44
C PRO A 906 -29.54 2.09 8.53
N THR A 907 -29.35 2.56 9.78
CA THR A 907 -30.16 2.18 10.95
C THR A 907 -30.88 3.36 11.61
N ASP A 908 -30.65 4.59 11.17
CA ASP A 908 -31.19 5.79 11.80
C ASP A 908 -31.44 6.88 10.75
N PRO A 909 -32.69 7.32 10.55
CA PRO A 909 -33.05 8.25 9.48
C PRO A 909 -32.50 9.67 9.69
N ALA A 910 -32.02 10.02 10.88
CA ALA A 910 -31.46 11.33 11.20
C ALA A 910 -30.26 11.20 12.15
N LYS A 911 -29.27 10.37 11.79
CA LYS A 911 -28.08 10.11 12.61
C LYS A 911 -27.14 11.31 12.72
N GLY A 912 -27.11 12.17 11.70
CA GLY A 912 -26.22 13.33 11.68
C GLY A 912 -26.82 14.61 11.10
N GLN A 913 -26.02 15.67 11.24
CA GLN A 913 -26.21 16.97 10.62
C GLN A 913 -24.92 17.37 9.92
N MET A 914 -25.04 17.93 8.72
CA MET A 914 -23.92 18.51 7.97
C MET A 914 -24.33 19.80 7.30
N GLY A 915 -23.36 20.63 6.94
CA GLY A 915 -23.67 21.87 6.25
C GLY A 915 -22.47 22.77 6.01
N ASN A 916 -22.76 24.00 5.63
CA ASN A 916 -21.79 25.08 5.57
C ASN A 916 -22.13 26.22 6.54
N PHE A 917 -21.13 27.06 6.77
CA PHE A 917 -21.27 28.27 7.55
C PHE A 917 -20.47 29.39 6.92
N THR A 918 -20.91 30.61 7.21
CA THR A 918 -20.14 31.82 6.95
C THR A 918 -20.10 32.69 8.20
N VAL A 919 -18.99 33.41 8.40
CA VAL A 919 -18.87 34.40 9.46
C VAL A 919 -18.52 35.74 8.82
N ASN A 920 -19.18 36.81 9.25
CA ASN A 920 -18.90 38.18 8.82
C ASN A 920 -18.54 39.06 10.01
N GLY A 921 -17.66 40.04 9.81
CA GLY A 921 -17.30 41.05 10.80
C GLY A 921 -16.41 42.15 10.23
N ALA A 922 -16.03 43.14 11.04
CA ALA A 922 -15.15 44.22 10.61
C ALA A 922 -13.77 43.69 10.20
N ALA A 923 -13.39 43.91 8.93
CA ALA A 923 -12.18 43.33 8.30
C ALA A 923 -12.04 41.80 8.43
N TYR A 924 -13.14 41.09 8.74
CA TYR A 924 -13.14 39.66 9.02
C TYR A 924 -14.20 38.95 8.19
N LYS A 925 -13.82 37.87 7.52
CA LYS A 925 -14.75 36.93 6.90
C LYS A 925 -14.24 35.50 7.05
N ALA A 926 -15.14 34.55 7.22
CA ALA A 926 -14.80 33.13 7.17
C ALA A 926 -15.87 32.33 6.45
N GLY A 927 -15.49 31.19 5.88
CA GLY A 927 -16.40 30.24 5.24
C GLY A 927 -15.86 28.83 5.36
N GLY A 928 -16.75 27.85 5.53
CA GLY A 928 -16.35 26.47 5.75
C GLY A 928 -17.53 25.51 5.85
N THR A 929 -17.25 24.29 6.30
CA THR A 929 -18.23 23.22 6.47
C THR A 929 -18.21 22.67 7.89
N PHE A 930 -19.30 21.99 8.28
CA PHE A 930 -19.42 21.29 9.54
C PHE A 930 -20.01 19.89 9.33
N ALA A 931 -19.62 18.96 10.20
CA ALA A 931 -20.19 17.61 10.25
C ALA A 931 -20.30 17.15 11.71
N ALA A 932 -21.48 16.65 12.06
CA ALA A 932 -21.86 16.27 13.41
C ALA A 932 -22.79 15.05 13.42
N GLN A 933 -22.72 14.28 14.50
CA GLN A 933 -23.61 13.14 14.75
C GLN A 933 -24.22 13.24 16.16
N LYS A 934 -25.37 12.61 16.35
CA LYS A 934 -25.86 12.29 17.69
C LYS A 934 -25.24 10.95 18.16
N PRO A 935 -25.09 10.72 19.47
CA PRO A 935 -24.57 9.45 20.02
C PRO A 935 -25.19 8.21 19.39
#